data_AF-A0A7J7STP2-F1
#
_entry.id   AF-A0A7J7STP2-F1
#
_cell.length_a   1.000
_cell.length_b   1.000
_cell.length_c   1.000
_cell.angle_alpha   90.00
_cell.angle_beta   90.00
_cell.angle_gamma   90.00
#
_symmetry.space_group_name_H-M   'P 1'
#
loop_
_entity.id
_entity.type
_entity.pdbx_description
1 polymer ?
#
loop_
_entity_poly.entity_id
_entity_poly.type
_entity_poly.pdbx_seq_one_letter_code
_entity_poly.pdbx_strand_id
1 'polypeptide(L)'
;METQELRGALALLLLCTLASASQDLQVIDLLTVGESRQMVAVAEKIRTALLTAGDIYLLSTFRLPPKQGGVLFGLYSRQDNTRWLEASVVGKINKVLVRYQREDGKVHAVNLQQAGLADGRTHTALLRLRGPSRPSPALQLYVDCKLGDQHAGLPALAPIPPAEVNGLEIRTGQKAYLRMQGFVESMKMILGGSMARVGALSECPFQGDESIHSAVASALHSILGEQTKALVTQLTLFNQILVELRDDIRDQVKEMSLIRNTIMECQVCGFHEQRSHCSPNPCFRGVDCMEVYEYPGYRCGPCPPGLQGNGTHCTDINECAHADPCFPGSSCINTVPGFHCEACPQGYKGTRVSGVGIDYARASKQVCNDVDECNDGNNGGCDPNSICTNTVGSFKCGPCRLGFLGNQSQGCFPARTCHSPAHSPCHVHAHCLFERNGAVSCSCNVGWAGNGNVCGPDTDIDGYPDQALPCMDNNKHCKQDNCLLTPNSGQEDADNDGVGDQCDDDADGDGIKNVEDNCRLFPNKDQQNSDTDSFGDACDNCPNVPNNDQKDTDGNGEGDACDNDVDGDGIPNGLDNCPKVPNPLQTDRDEDGVGDACDSCPEMSNPTQTDADSDLVGDVCDTNEDSDGDGHQDTKDNCPQLPNSSQLDSDNDGLGDECDGDDDNDGVPDYVPPGPDNCRLVPNPNQKDSDGNGIGDVCEDDFDNDAVVDPLDVCPESAEVTLTDFRAYQTVVLDPEGDAQIDPNWVVLNQGMEIVQTMNSDPGLAVGYTAFNGVDFEGTFHVNTVTDDDYAGFLFSYQDSGRFYVVMWKQTEQTYWQATPFRAVAQPGLQLKAVTSVSGPGEHLRNALWHTGHTPDQVRLLWTDPRNVGWRDKTSYRWQLLHRPQVGYIRVKLYEGPQLVADSGVIIDTSMRGGRLGVFCFSQENIIWSNLQYRCNDTVPEDFEPFRRQLLLGRV
;
A
#
# COMPACT_ATOMS: atom_id res chain seq x y z
N MET A 1 85.99 11.28 -17.32
CA MET A 1 86.50 12.09 -18.44
C MET A 1 86.03 11.43 -19.70
N GLU A 2 85.24 11.98 -20.60
CA GLU A 2 84.67 13.30 -20.87
C GLU A 2 83.54 12.90 -21.86
N THR A 3 82.27 13.21 -21.65
CA THR A 3 81.74 14.54 -21.94
C THR A 3 80.28 14.56 -21.52
N GLN A 4 80.02 15.24 -20.40
CA GLN A 4 78.80 16.00 -20.16
C GLN A 4 78.80 17.23 -21.07
N GLU A 5 77.61 17.84 -21.19
CA GLU A 5 77.32 19.11 -21.86
C GLU A 5 77.05 19.08 -23.37
N LEU A 6 75.82 18.72 -23.74
CA LEU A 6 74.83 19.70 -24.25
C LEU A 6 73.51 18.97 -24.58
N ARG A 7 72.53 19.01 -23.65
CA ARG A 7 71.06 18.91 -23.92
C ARG A 7 70.22 19.00 -22.63
N GLY A 8 70.47 20.05 -21.84
CA GLY A 8 69.70 20.37 -20.62
C GLY A 8 68.43 21.23 -20.83
N ALA A 9 68.03 21.53 -22.07
CA ALA A 9 66.93 22.48 -22.34
C ALA A 9 65.82 21.97 -23.29
N LEU A 10 65.79 20.67 -23.64
CA LEU A 10 64.71 20.10 -24.47
C LEU A 10 64.01 18.85 -23.88
N ALA A 11 64.46 18.33 -22.73
CA ALA A 11 63.89 17.13 -22.12
C ALA A 11 62.87 17.40 -20.99
N LEU A 12 62.80 18.62 -20.45
CA LEU A 12 61.76 19.01 -19.48
C LEU A 12 60.44 19.46 -20.12
N LEU A 13 60.43 19.68 -21.44
CA LEU A 13 59.23 20.02 -22.22
C LEU A 13 58.52 18.78 -22.82
N LEU A 14 59.04 17.57 -22.61
CA LEU A 14 58.38 16.31 -23.00
C LEU A 14 57.90 15.44 -21.83
N LEU A 15 58.18 15.84 -20.58
CA LEU A 15 57.77 15.11 -19.36
C LEU A 15 56.65 15.80 -18.56
N CYS A 16 56.03 16.84 -19.12
CA CYS A 16 54.82 17.48 -18.57
C CYS A 16 53.63 17.46 -19.53
N THR A 17 53.65 16.59 -20.54
CA THR A 17 52.54 16.43 -21.51
C THR A 17 51.99 15.00 -21.56
N LEU A 18 52.05 14.28 -20.43
CA LEU A 18 51.36 12.98 -20.25
C LEU A 18 50.71 12.85 -18.85
N ALA A 19 50.20 13.95 -18.31
CA ALA A 19 49.41 13.94 -17.08
C ALA A 19 48.15 14.83 -17.21
N SER A 20 47.43 14.67 -18.32
CA SER A 20 45.99 14.98 -18.42
C SER A 20 45.42 14.36 -19.71
N ALA A 21 45.56 13.05 -19.87
CA ALA A 21 44.69 12.35 -20.80
C ALA A 21 43.32 12.28 -20.11
N SER A 22 42.39 13.12 -20.54
CA SER A 22 40.97 12.92 -20.31
C SER A 22 40.63 11.49 -20.72
N GLN A 23 40.39 10.61 -19.75
CA GLN A 23 39.79 9.32 -20.07
C GLN A 23 38.38 9.61 -20.57
N ASP A 24 38.21 9.56 -21.89
CA ASP A 24 36.90 9.60 -22.52
C ASP A 24 36.08 8.45 -21.94
N LEU A 25 34.92 8.80 -21.40
CA LEU A 25 33.98 7.85 -20.81
C LEU A 25 33.36 7.04 -21.95
N GLN A 26 33.67 5.74 -22.02
CA GLN A 26 33.14 4.85 -23.05
C GLN A 26 31.94 4.07 -22.50
N VAL A 27 30.75 4.32 -23.04
CA VAL A 27 29.52 3.60 -22.70
C VAL A 27 29.23 2.55 -23.75
N ILE A 28 28.98 1.32 -23.32
CA ILE A 28 28.58 0.20 -24.17
C ILE A 28 27.18 -0.22 -23.72
N ASP A 29 26.20 -0.09 -24.61
CA ASP A 29 24.84 -0.62 -24.38
C ASP A 29 24.81 -2.10 -24.71
N LEU A 30 24.66 -2.95 -23.69
CA LEU A 30 24.74 -4.40 -23.80
C LEU A 30 23.46 -5.05 -24.34
N LEU A 31 22.32 -4.34 -24.32
CA LEU A 31 21.06 -4.86 -24.87
C LEU A 31 21.02 -4.76 -26.41
N THR A 32 21.83 -3.89 -27.00
CA THR A 32 21.90 -3.66 -28.45
C THR A 32 22.90 -4.56 -29.19
N VAL A 33 23.71 -5.35 -28.46
CA VAL A 33 24.77 -6.19 -29.02
C VAL A 33 24.20 -7.53 -29.52
N GLY A 34 23.53 -7.50 -30.67
CA GLY A 34 22.88 -8.68 -31.28
C GLY A 34 23.70 -9.42 -32.34
N GLU A 35 24.64 -8.74 -33.03
CA GLU A 35 25.40 -9.32 -34.15
C GLU A 35 26.74 -9.95 -33.71
N SER A 36 27.08 -11.13 -34.25
CA SER A 36 28.30 -11.87 -33.91
C SER A 36 29.60 -11.10 -34.14
N ARG A 37 29.66 -10.21 -35.15
CA ARG A 37 30.81 -9.31 -35.39
C ARG A 37 30.92 -8.17 -34.37
N GLN A 38 29.79 -7.63 -33.91
CA GLN A 38 29.77 -6.59 -32.88
C GLN A 38 30.13 -7.18 -31.51
N MET A 39 29.70 -8.41 -31.22
CA MET A 39 30.02 -9.15 -30.00
C MET A 39 31.53 -9.31 -29.79
N VAL A 40 32.28 -9.72 -30.83
CA VAL A 40 33.75 -9.88 -30.74
C VAL A 40 34.45 -8.53 -30.52
N ALA A 41 33.98 -7.47 -31.18
CA ALA A 41 34.54 -6.13 -31.00
C ALA A 41 34.26 -5.56 -29.59
N VAL A 42 33.08 -5.84 -29.03
CA VAL A 42 32.72 -5.47 -27.65
C VAL A 42 33.50 -6.31 -26.64
N ALA A 43 33.63 -7.62 -26.85
CA ALA A 43 34.42 -8.51 -26.00
C ALA A 43 35.90 -8.09 -25.95
N GLU A 44 36.48 -7.67 -27.08
CA GLU A 44 37.86 -7.17 -27.12
C GLU A 44 38.02 -5.83 -26.37
N LYS A 45 37.00 -4.95 -26.42
CA LYS A 45 36.97 -3.72 -25.61
C LYS A 45 36.89 -4.02 -24.11
N ILE A 46 36.03 -4.96 -23.71
CA ILE A 46 35.88 -5.39 -22.31
C ILE A 46 37.19 -6.00 -21.83
N ARG A 47 37.81 -6.91 -22.59
CA ARG A 47 39.13 -7.48 -22.29
C ARG A 47 40.19 -6.39 -22.11
N THR A 48 40.26 -5.45 -23.04
CA THR A 48 41.24 -4.36 -22.99
C THR A 48 41.02 -3.50 -21.75
N ALA A 49 39.76 -3.22 -21.38
CA ALA A 49 39.45 -2.46 -20.17
C ALA A 49 39.78 -3.22 -18.88
N LEU A 50 39.55 -4.54 -18.82
CA LEU A 50 39.96 -5.36 -17.67
C LEU A 50 41.48 -5.34 -17.45
N LEU A 51 42.26 -5.12 -18.51
CA LEU A 51 43.72 -5.02 -18.45
C LEU A 51 44.26 -3.60 -18.22
N THR A 52 43.59 -2.58 -18.77
CA THR A 52 44.14 -1.21 -18.90
C THR A 52 43.34 -0.11 -18.20
N ALA A 53 42.05 -0.33 -17.94
CA ALA A 53 41.18 0.69 -17.35
C ALA A 53 41.26 0.71 -15.82
N GLY A 54 40.94 1.86 -15.24
CA GLY A 54 40.80 2.04 -13.78
C GLY A 54 39.57 1.30 -13.25
N ASP A 55 38.49 2.03 -12.98
CA ASP A 55 37.25 1.44 -12.49
C ASP A 55 36.34 1.08 -13.68
N ILE A 56 35.67 -0.08 -13.60
CA ILE A 56 34.66 -0.55 -14.55
C ILE A 56 33.31 -0.54 -13.85
N TYR A 57 32.27 -0.10 -14.55
CA TYR A 57 30.93 0.01 -14.00
C TYR A 57 29.94 -0.80 -14.85
N LEU A 58 29.10 -1.59 -14.19
CA LEU A 58 27.94 -2.23 -14.79
C LEU A 58 26.69 -1.57 -14.21
N LEU A 59 25.99 -0.80 -15.03
CA LEU A 59 24.76 -0.10 -14.68
C LEU A 59 23.59 -0.85 -15.33
N SER A 60 22.59 -1.23 -14.55
CA SER A 60 21.37 -1.83 -15.08
C SER A 60 20.15 -1.39 -14.31
N THR A 61 19.08 -1.13 -15.04
CA THR A 61 17.75 -0.88 -14.49
C THR A 61 16.89 -2.08 -14.84
N PHE A 62 16.36 -2.76 -13.83
CA PHE A 62 15.62 -4.01 -14.00
C PHE A 62 14.55 -4.19 -12.92
N ARG A 63 13.53 -4.98 -13.24
CA ARG A 63 12.47 -5.41 -12.33
C ARG A 63 12.46 -6.93 -12.27
N LEU A 64 12.44 -7.48 -11.05
CA LEU A 64 12.32 -8.91 -10.78
C LEU A 64 11.09 -9.16 -9.90
N PRO A 65 10.33 -10.26 -10.13
CA PRO A 65 9.26 -10.65 -9.22
C PRO A 65 9.77 -11.01 -7.82
N PRO A 66 8.88 -10.97 -6.81
CA PRO A 66 9.20 -11.31 -5.43
C PRO A 66 9.96 -12.63 -5.29
N LYS A 67 11.08 -12.63 -4.55
CA LYS A 67 11.89 -13.81 -4.20
C LYS A 67 12.52 -14.54 -5.41
N GLN A 68 12.32 -14.07 -6.65
CA GLN A 68 12.92 -14.63 -7.87
C GLN A 68 14.27 -13.99 -8.20
N GLY A 69 15.14 -14.71 -8.91
CA GLY A 69 16.48 -14.21 -9.20
C GLY A 69 17.13 -14.94 -10.38
N GLY A 70 18.17 -14.35 -10.93
CA GLY A 70 18.86 -14.90 -12.08
C GLY A 70 20.09 -14.10 -12.46
N VAL A 71 20.81 -14.58 -13.49
CA VAL A 71 21.98 -13.88 -14.05
C VAL A 71 21.53 -12.56 -14.65
N LEU A 72 22.10 -11.46 -14.14
CA LEU A 72 21.88 -10.12 -14.66
C LEU A 72 22.85 -9.87 -15.84
N PHE A 73 24.13 -10.18 -15.66
CA PHE A 73 25.16 -10.08 -16.70
C PHE A 73 26.14 -11.25 -16.57
N GLY A 74 26.60 -11.79 -17.70
CA GLY A 74 27.73 -12.72 -17.67
C GLY A 74 28.54 -12.74 -18.97
N LEU A 75 29.84 -12.96 -18.80
CA LEU A 75 30.84 -13.13 -19.84
C LEU A 75 31.35 -14.57 -19.80
N TYR A 76 31.05 -15.34 -20.85
CA TYR A 76 31.29 -16.78 -20.91
C TYR A 76 32.19 -17.14 -22.10
N SER A 77 32.93 -18.24 -22.00
CA SER A 77 33.53 -18.89 -23.16
C SER A 77 32.51 -19.76 -23.88
N ARG A 78 32.43 -19.65 -25.20
CA ARG A 78 31.53 -20.43 -26.06
C ARG A 78 31.97 -21.88 -26.23
N GLN A 79 33.25 -22.19 -25.98
CA GLN A 79 33.80 -23.54 -26.20
C GLN A 79 33.48 -24.49 -25.04
N ASP A 80 33.59 -24.01 -23.81
CA ASP A 80 33.53 -24.78 -22.57
C ASP A 80 32.64 -24.14 -21.49
N ASN A 81 31.97 -23.03 -21.80
CA ASN A 81 31.04 -22.32 -20.90
C ASN A 81 31.70 -21.84 -19.59
N THR A 82 33.03 -21.66 -19.57
CA THR A 82 33.76 -21.06 -18.45
C THR A 82 33.28 -19.64 -18.20
N ARG A 83 33.09 -19.31 -16.92
CA ARG A 83 32.57 -18.00 -16.48
C ARG A 83 33.74 -17.08 -16.15
N TRP A 84 33.96 -16.09 -17.01
CA TRP A 84 35.02 -15.11 -16.79
C TRP A 84 34.59 -14.04 -15.78
N LEU A 85 33.35 -13.57 -15.90
CA LEU A 85 32.71 -12.64 -14.97
C LEU A 85 31.18 -12.81 -15.06
N GLU A 86 30.50 -12.96 -13.93
CA GLU A 86 29.05 -13.12 -13.83
C GLU A 86 28.55 -12.30 -12.64
N ALA A 87 27.51 -11.50 -12.85
CA ALA A 87 26.74 -10.83 -11.82
C ALA A 87 25.31 -11.38 -11.84
N SER A 88 24.84 -11.88 -10.71
CA SER A 88 23.53 -12.53 -10.56
C SER A 88 22.82 -12.01 -9.32
N VAL A 89 21.50 -11.90 -9.41
CA VAL A 89 20.63 -11.54 -8.28
C VAL A 89 20.03 -12.81 -7.73
N VAL A 90 20.08 -13.00 -6.41
CA VAL A 90 19.50 -14.16 -5.71
C VAL A 90 18.35 -13.66 -4.84
N GLY A 91 17.13 -13.65 -5.41
CA GLY A 91 15.95 -13.05 -4.77
C GLY A 91 15.55 -13.67 -3.44
N LYS A 92 15.56 -15.01 -3.31
CA LYS A 92 15.19 -15.72 -2.06
C LYS A 92 15.95 -15.26 -0.81
N ILE A 93 17.17 -14.75 -0.98
CA ILE A 93 18.04 -14.33 0.13
C ILE A 93 18.51 -12.88 0.02
N ASN A 94 17.94 -12.10 -0.92
CA ASN A 94 18.27 -10.68 -1.16
C ASN A 94 19.79 -10.42 -1.23
N LYS A 95 20.47 -11.06 -2.20
CA LYS A 95 21.91 -10.89 -2.42
C LYS A 95 22.25 -10.71 -3.88
N VAL A 96 23.27 -9.89 -4.14
CA VAL A 96 23.94 -9.84 -5.44
C VAL A 96 25.20 -10.68 -5.35
N LEU A 97 25.27 -11.68 -6.20
CA LEU A 97 26.37 -12.62 -6.26
C LEU A 97 27.20 -12.36 -7.52
N VAL A 98 28.45 -11.98 -7.30
CA VAL A 98 29.43 -11.72 -8.36
C VAL A 98 30.46 -12.83 -8.37
N ARG A 99 30.56 -13.55 -9.49
CA ARG A 99 31.50 -14.66 -9.70
C ARG A 99 32.48 -14.30 -10.79
N TYR A 100 33.77 -14.59 -10.57
CA TYR A 100 34.80 -14.32 -11.58
C TYR A 100 35.98 -15.28 -11.48
N GLN A 101 36.71 -15.47 -12.56
CA GLN A 101 37.87 -16.37 -12.60
C GLN A 101 39.13 -15.66 -12.06
N ARG A 102 39.83 -16.29 -11.13
CA ARG A 102 41.12 -15.83 -10.60
C ARG A 102 42.29 -16.33 -11.45
N GLU A 103 43.46 -15.73 -11.31
CA GLU A 103 44.69 -16.16 -12.00
C GLU A 103 45.05 -17.65 -11.81
N ASP A 104 44.62 -18.29 -10.71
CA ASP A 104 44.83 -19.73 -10.47
C ASP A 104 43.86 -20.65 -11.23
N GLY A 105 43.03 -20.07 -12.11
CA GLY A 105 42.04 -20.77 -12.93
C GLY A 105 40.75 -21.13 -12.19
N LYS A 106 40.65 -20.87 -10.87
CA LYS A 106 39.45 -21.15 -10.06
C LYS A 106 38.49 -19.96 -10.04
N VAL A 107 37.21 -20.25 -9.85
CA VAL A 107 36.15 -19.23 -9.70
C VAL A 107 36.11 -18.72 -8.25
N HIS A 108 36.13 -17.40 -8.08
CA HIS A 108 35.87 -16.71 -6.83
C HIS A 108 34.46 -16.13 -6.83
N ALA A 109 33.80 -16.13 -5.68
CA ALA A 109 32.43 -15.66 -5.51
C ALA A 109 32.39 -14.62 -4.39
N VAL A 110 31.81 -13.45 -4.68
CA VAL A 110 31.62 -12.34 -3.74
C VAL A 110 30.12 -12.16 -3.53
N ASN A 111 29.68 -12.25 -2.27
CA ASN A 111 28.31 -12.03 -1.87
C ASN A 111 28.17 -10.60 -1.36
N LEU A 112 27.46 -9.75 -2.10
CA LEU A 112 27.11 -8.40 -1.68
C LEU A 112 25.70 -8.44 -1.08
N GLN A 113 25.59 -8.00 0.17
CA GLN A 113 24.30 -7.95 0.88
C GLN A 113 23.50 -6.75 0.40
N GLN A 114 22.25 -6.95 0.00
CA GLN A 114 21.36 -5.84 -0.33
C GLN A 114 19.91 -6.27 -0.19
N ALA A 115 19.17 -5.62 0.70
CA ALA A 115 17.73 -5.87 0.83
C ALA A 115 16.98 -5.46 -0.45
N GLY A 116 16.05 -6.32 -0.89
CA GLY A 116 14.95 -5.91 -1.77
C GLY A 116 15.24 -5.71 -3.26
N LEU A 117 16.19 -6.43 -3.89
CA LEU A 117 16.38 -6.32 -5.36
C LEU A 117 15.40 -7.15 -6.20
N ALA A 118 14.59 -7.97 -5.55
CA ALA A 118 13.57 -8.83 -6.14
C ALA A 118 12.31 -8.75 -5.27
N ASP A 119 11.80 -7.53 -5.12
CA ASP A 119 10.61 -7.15 -4.36
C ASP A 119 9.43 -6.80 -5.28
N GLY A 120 9.57 -7.00 -6.60
CA GLY A 120 8.58 -6.62 -7.59
C GLY A 120 8.67 -5.17 -8.07
N ARG A 121 9.59 -4.34 -7.59
CA ARG A 121 9.82 -2.95 -8.03
C ARG A 121 10.97 -2.87 -9.05
N THR A 122 11.01 -1.76 -9.78
CA THR A 122 12.13 -1.46 -10.70
C THR A 122 13.28 -0.84 -9.92
N HIS A 123 14.44 -1.48 -9.94
CA HIS A 123 15.65 -0.99 -9.28
C HIS A 123 16.71 -0.60 -10.29
N THR A 124 17.48 0.41 -9.94
CA THR A 124 18.72 0.75 -10.66
C THR A 124 19.92 0.27 -9.85
N ALA A 125 20.56 -0.80 -10.31
CA ALA A 125 21.77 -1.33 -9.69
C ALA A 125 23.02 -0.91 -10.49
N LEU A 126 24.03 -0.46 -9.76
CA LEU A 126 25.34 -0.11 -10.28
C LEU A 126 26.41 -0.91 -9.54
N LEU A 127 27.08 -1.79 -10.26
CA LEU A 127 28.22 -2.55 -9.76
C LEU A 127 29.53 -1.90 -10.22
N ARG A 128 30.34 -1.43 -9.29
CA ARG A 128 31.66 -0.82 -9.54
C ARG A 128 32.77 -1.80 -9.19
N LEU A 129 33.54 -2.21 -10.19
CA LEU A 129 34.79 -2.97 -10.04
C LEU A 129 35.97 -2.00 -10.06
N ARG A 130 36.63 -1.81 -8.92
CA ARG A 130 37.80 -0.92 -8.81
C ARG A 130 39.08 -1.67 -9.10
N GLY A 131 39.80 -1.23 -10.13
CA GLY A 131 41.14 -1.72 -10.47
C GLY A 131 41.23 -3.23 -10.64
N PRO A 132 40.54 -3.83 -11.64
CA PRO A 132 40.46 -5.28 -11.83
C PRO A 132 41.82 -5.96 -12.07
N SER A 133 42.82 -5.22 -12.58
CA SER A 133 44.21 -5.68 -12.78
C SER A 133 45.16 -5.36 -11.62
N ARG A 134 44.68 -4.72 -10.54
CA ARG A 134 45.48 -4.42 -9.34
C ARG A 134 45.58 -5.65 -8.44
N PRO A 135 46.58 -5.75 -7.53
CA PRO A 135 46.69 -6.87 -6.60
C PRO A 135 45.59 -6.91 -5.52
N SER A 136 44.77 -5.86 -5.40
CA SER A 136 43.69 -5.74 -4.41
C SER A 136 42.44 -5.06 -4.99
N PRO A 137 41.74 -5.68 -5.97
CA PRO A 137 40.47 -5.14 -6.46
C PRO A 137 39.45 -4.97 -5.34
N ALA A 138 38.55 -4.02 -5.54
CA ALA A 138 37.40 -3.81 -4.67
C ALA A 138 36.11 -3.79 -5.49
N LEU A 139 35.04 -4.28 -4.90
CA LEU A 139 33.72 -4.34 -5.49
C LEU A 139 32.78 -3.50 -4.65
N GLN A 140 32.01 -2.61 -5.28
CA GLN A 140 30.98 -1.82 -4.62
C GLN A 140 29.67 -1.99 -5.37
N LEU A 141 28.59 -2.21 -4.63
CA LEU A 141 27.23 -2.26 -5.14
C LEU A 141 26.50 -1.01 -4.69
N TYR A 142 25.96 -0.28 -5.64
CA TYR A 142 25.00 0.78 -5.39
C TYR A 142 23.65 0.35 -5.93
N VAL A 143 22.59 0.60 -5.17
CA VAL A 143 21.20 0.34 -5.56
C VAL A 143 20.40 1.57 -5.26
N ASP A 144 19.62 2.03 -6.23
CA ASP A 144 18.80 3.24 -6.15
C ASP A 144 19.57 4.41 -5.55
N CYS A 145 20.81 4.54 -6.05
CA CYS A 145 21.65 5.70 -5.86
C CYS A 145 22.28 5.82 -4.46
N LYS A 146 22.15 4.76 -3.66
CA LYS A 146 22.80 4.57 -2.35
C LYS A 146 23.82 3.45 -2.41
N LEU A 147 24.90 3.57 -1.64
CA LEU A 147 25.86 2.48 -1.46
C LEU A 147 25.19 1.37 -0.64
N GLY A 148 24.97 0.21 -1.26
CA GLY A 148 24.40 -0.97 -0.60
C GLY A 148 25.44 -1.74 0.20
N ASP A 149 26.48 -2.22 -0.48
CA ASP A 149 27.56 -3.00 0.14
C ASP A 149 28.89 -2.81 -0.62
N GLN A 150 30.01 -3.08 0.07
CA GLN A 150 31.34 -3.02 -0.51
C GLN A 150 32.28 -4.09 0.07
N HIS A 151 33.11 -4.65 -0.79
CA HIS A 151 34.16 -5.60 -0.41
C HIS A 151 35.50 -5.19 -1.03
N ALA A 152 36.52 -5.03 -0.19
CA ALA A 152 37.88 -4.64 -0.59
C ALA A 152 38.87 -5.78 -0.37
N GLY A 153 40.00 -5.76 -1.10
CA GLY A 153 41.07 -6.76 -0.93
C GLY A 153 40.77 -8.10 -1.60
N LEU A 154 40.01 -8.08 -2.70
CA LEU A 154 39.64 -9.27 -3.45
C LEU A 154 40.84 -9.82 -4.26
N PRO A 155 40.89 -11.13 -4.58
CA PRO A 155 41.90 -11.68 -5.48
C PRO A 155 41.83 -11.07 -6.89
N ALA A 156 42.98 -10.90 -7.54
CA ALA A 156 43.05 -10.37 -8.91
C ALA A 156 42.25 -11.25 -9.90
N LEU A 157 41.58 -10.58 -10.85
CA LEU A 157 40.86 -11.22 -11.94
C LEU A 157 41.86 -11.80 -12.96
N ALA A 158 41.60 -13.02 -13.46
CA ALA A 158 42.42 -13.62 -14.50
C ALA A 158 42.38 -12.80 -15.80
N PRO A 159 43.53 -12.51 -16.42
CA PRO A 159 43.55 -11.86 -17.73
C PRO A 159 43.05 -12.84 -18.80
N ILE A 160 42.03 -12.43 -19.57
CA ILE A 160 41.52 -13.22 -20.69
C ILE A 160 42.59 -13.28 -21.80
N PRO A 161 43.03 -14.47 -22.25
CA PRO A 161 43.99 -14.59 -23.34
C PRO A 161 43.45 -14.03 -24.67
N PRO A 162 44.26 -13.35 -25.51
CA PRO A 162 43.81 -12.82 -26.80
C PRO A 162 43.25 -13.88 -27.75
N ALA A 163 43.71 -15.13 -27.62
CA ALA A 163 43.25 -16.26 -28.41
C ALA A 163 41.79 -16.66 -28.12
N GLU A 164 41.30 -16.36 -26.91
CA GLU A 164 39.98 -16.79 -26.44
C GLU A 164 38.87 -15.77 -26.72
N VAL A 165 39.23 -14.55 -27.12
CA VAL A 165 38.28 -13.43 -27.35
C VAL A 165 37.27 -13.73 -28.44
N ASN A 166 37.71 -14.39 -29.52
CA ASN A 166 36.83 -14.80 -30.61
C ASN A 166 35.81 -15.87 -30.16
N GLY A 167 36.05 -16.52 -29.02
CA GLY A 167 35.18 -17.48 -28.38
C GLY A 167 34.36 -16.92 -27.23
N LEU A 168 34.41 -15.62 -26.92
CA LEU A 168 33.62 -15.05 -25.82
C LEU A 168 32.17 -14.76 -26.24
N GLU A 169 31.24 -15.01 -25.32
CA GLU A 169 29.82 -14.72 -25.43
C GLU A 169 29.38 -13.84 -24.24
N ILE A 170 28.67 -12.76 -24.54
CA ILE A 170 28.04 -11.91 -23.53
C ILE A 170 26.58 -12.34 -23.41
N ARG A 171 26.14 -12.68 -22.19
CA ARG A 171 24.74 -12.99 -21.89
C ARG A 171 24.18 -11.94 -20.94
N THR A 172 23.00 -11.43 -21.28
CA THR A 172 22.25 -10.48 -20.45
C THR A 172 21.04 -11.17 -19.83
N GLY A 173 20.58 -10.66 -18.70
CA GLY A 173 19.40 -11.17 -18.01
C GLY A 173 18.08 -10.97 -18.76
N GLN A 174 18.07 -10.19 -19.85
CA GLN A 174 16.85 -9.75 -20.55
C GLN A 174 15.89 -10.92 -20.89
N LYS A 175 16.38 -11.97 -21.56
CA LYS A 175 15.53 -13.12 -21.93
C LYS A 175 15.10 -13.97 -20.73
N ALA A 176 15.95 -14.06 -19.71
CA ALA A 176 15.66 -14.84 -18.51
C ALA A 176 14.63 -14.13 -17.64
N TYR A 177 14.75 -12.82 -17.49
CA TYR A 177 13.86 -12.01 -16.64
C TYR A 177 12.49 -11.91 -17.31
N LEU A 178 12.43 -11.74 -18.64
CA LEU A 178 11.16 -11.77 -19.40
C LEU A 178 10.37 -13.08 -19.22
N ARG A 179 11.04 -14.24 -19.18
CA ARG A 179 10.37 -15.53 -18.92
C ARG A 179 9.81 -15.65 -17.50
N MET A 180 10.37 -14.87 -16.58
CA MET A 180 9.95 -14.81 -15.18
C MET A 180 9.01 -13.63 -14.92
N GLN A 181 8.36 -13.03 -15.94
CA GLN A 181 7.53 -11.83 -15.79
C GLN A 181 8.27 -10.58 -15.21
N GLY A 182 9.60 -10.59 -15.23
CA GLY A 182 10.44 -9.41 -14.97
C GLY A 182 10.95 -8.79 -16.27
N PHE A 183 11.71 -7.70 -16.17
CA PHE A 183 12.35 -7.10 -17.34
C PHE A 183 13.67 -6.41 -17.00
N VAL A 184 14.52 -6.25 -18.01
CA VAL A 184 15.73 -5.42 -17.95
C VAL A 184 15.50 -4.25 -18.90
N GLU A 185 15.27 -3.07 -18.34
CA GLU A 185 14.98 -1.84 -19.10
C GLU A 185 16.24 -1.28 -19.75
N SER A 186 17.35 -1.27 -19.01
CA SER A 186 18.64 -0.84 -19.53
C SER A 186 19.79 -1.66 -18.95
N MET A 187 20.83 -1.87 -19.76
CA MET A 187 22.06 -2.51 -19.31
C MET A 187 23.26 -1.90 -20.04
N LYS A 188 24.08 -1.15 -19.30
CA LYS A 188 25.22 -0.42 -19.83
C LYS A 188 26.49 -0.82 -19.08
N MET A 189 27.53 -1.17 -19.82
CA MET A 189 28.88 -1.30 -19.28
C MET A 189 29.68 -0.05 -19.61
N ILE A 190 30.23 0.59 -18.58
CA ILE A 190 30.94 1.86 -18.69
C ILE A 190 32.41 1.62 -18.34
N LEU A 191 33.29 1.96 -19.28
CA LEU A 191 34.72 1.74 -19.19
C LEU A 191 35.42 3.08 -18.91
N GLY A 192 35.97 3.24 -17.71
CA GLY A 192 36.64 4.47 -17.27
C GLY A 192 35.69 5.62 -16.86
N GLY A 193 36.28 6.71 -16.37
CA GLY A 193 35.55 7.89 -15.87
C GLY A 193 35.36 7.92 -14.35
N SER A 194 34.98 9.09 -13.82
CA SER A 194 34.68 9.29 -12.39
C SER A 194 33.25 8.86 -12.06
N MET A 195 33.02 8.49 -10.81
CA MET A 195 31.70 8.07 -10.30
C MET A 195 30.62 9.11 -10.56
N ALA A 196 30.95 10.40 -10.44
CA ALA A 196 30.03 11.50 -10.73
C ALA A 196 29.59 11.59 -12.21
N ARG A 197 30.44 11.21 -13.17
CA ARG A 197 30.05 11.17 -14.60
C ARG A 197 29.22 9.93 -14.92
N VAL A 198 29.46 8.82 -14.23
CA VAL A 198 28.63 7.62 -14.32
C VAL A 198 27.24 7.87 -13.73
N GLY A 199 27.16 8.61 -12.62
CA GLY A 199 25.89 9.04 -12.01
C GLY A 199 25.01 9.90 -12.88
N ALA A 200 25.62 10.78 -13.69
CA ALA A 200 24.90 11.59 -14.65
C ALA A 200 24.18 10.77 -15.75
N LEU A 201 24.55 9.49 -15.96
CA LEU A 201 23.91 8.60 -16.94
C LEU A 201 22.70 7.84 -16.41
N SER A 202 22.47 7.86 -15.09
CA SER A 202 21.36 7.17 -14.42
C SER A 202 20.49 8.14 -13.61
N GLU A 203 20.49 9.43 -13.98
CA GLU A 203 19.75 10.53 -13.32
C GLU A 203 19.94 10.62 -11.79
N CYS A 204 21.08 10.15 -11.30
CA CYS A 204 21.33 10.02 -9.86
C CYS A 204 22.67 10.62 -9.41
N PRO A 205 22.66 11.52 -8.41
CA PRO A 205 23.88 12.10 -7.87
C PRO A 205 24.49 11.17 -6.82
N PHE A 206 25.21 10.13 -7.26
CA PHE A 206 25.96 9.27 -6.33
C PHE A 206 27.03 10.10 -5.59
N GLN A 207 26.87 10.28 -4.27
CA GLN A 207 27.83 10.97 -3.43
C GLN A 207 29.08 10.10 -3.25
N GLY A 208 30.14 10.42 -3.99
CA GLY A 208 31.38 9.65 -3.94
C GLY A 208 32.51 10.27 -4.76
N ASP A 209 32.90 11.49 -4.38
CA ASP A 209 34.27 12.06 -4.40
C ASP A 209 34.14 13.59 -4.38
N GLU A 210 34.71 14.24 -3.35
CA GLU A 210 34.92 15.69 -3.32
C GLU A 210 35.82 16.10 -4.49
N SER A 211 35.27 16.47 -5.64
CA SER A 211 35.96 17.28 -6.66
C SER A 211 35.12 17.60 -7.91
N ILE A 212 33.83 17.91 -7.83
CA ILE A 212 33.13 18.56 -8.97
C ILE A 212 32.25 19.71 -8.49
N HIS A 213 32.89 20.77 -7.99
CA HIS A 213 32.28 22.10 -7.93
C HIS A 213 32.79 23.06 -9.03
N SER A 214 33.58 22.58 -9.99
CA SER A 214 34.28 23.48 -10.94
C SER A 214 33.86 23.38 -12.41
N ALA A 215 33.04 22.42 -12.83
CA ALA A 215 32.78 22.22 -14.27
C ALA A 215 31.37 22.61 -14.74
N VAL A 216 30.37 22.64 -13.85
CA VAL A 216 28.98 22.96 -14.23
C VAL A 216 28.70 24.47 -14.22
N ALA A 217 29.55 25.26 -13.55
CA ALA A 217 29.46 26.73 -13.56
C ALA A 217 29.84 27.37 -14.92
N SER A 218 30.57 26.65 -15.79
CA SER A 218 31.02 27.18 -17.09
C SER A 218 29.96 27.05 -18.20
N ALA A 219 29.10 26.03 -18.13
CA ALA A 219 28.11 25.77 -19.19
C ALA A 219 26.76 26.48 -18.95
N LEU A 220 26.42 26.82 -17.71
CA LEU A 220 25.13 27.45 -17.38
C LEU A 220 25.09 28.97 -17.60
N HIS A 221 26.22 29.59 -17.96
CA HIS A 221 26.31 31.04 -18.22
C HIS A 221 25.96 31.46 -19.66
N SER A 222 25.50 30.52 -20.48
CA SER A 222 25.21 30.76 -21.90
C SER A 222 23.72 30.85 -22.24
N ILE A 223 22.81 30.28 -21.42
CA ILE A 223 21.46 29.93 -21.93
C ILE A 223 20.27 30.61 -21.24
N LEU A 224 20.40 31.31 -20.11
CA LEU A 224 19.25 32.00 -19.49
C LEU A 224 19.56 33.47 -19.18
N GLY A 225 19.40 34.29 -20.21
CA GLY A 225 19.25 35.74 -20.10
C GLY A 225 17.82 36.13 -19.67
N GLU A 226 17.73 37.33 -19.09
CA GLU A 226 16.50 38.09 -18.83
C GLU A 226 15.64 37.76 -17.61
N GLN A 227 16.23 37.59 -16.42
CA GLN A 227 15.55 37.98 -15.15
C GLN A 227 16.48 38.60 -14.08
N THR A 228 17.76 38.86 -14.37
CA THR A 228 18.75 39.34 -13.37
C THR A 228 19.07 40.84 -13.44
N LYS A 229 18.29 41.66 -14.15
CA LYS A 229 18.48 43.12 -14.21
C LYS A 229 17.91 43.89 -13.00
N ALA A 230 16.98 43.29 -12.25
CA ALA A 230 16.35 43.94 -11.09
C ALA A 230 17.12 43.75 -9.77
N LEU A 231 17.92 42.69 -9.64
CA LEU A 231 18.63 42.36 -8.40
C LEU A 231 19.99 43.09 -8.27
N VAL A 232 20.61 43.46 -9.39
CA VAL A 232 21.93 44.14 -9.44
C VAL A 232 21.83 45.63 -9.07
N THR A 233 20.67 46.26 -9.27
CA THR A 233 20.43 47.68 -8.94
C THR A 233 20.15 47.92 -7.46
N GLN A 234 19.68 46.93 -6.69
CA GLN A 234 19.50 47.04 -5.24
C GLN A 234 20.79 46.77 -4.45
N LEU A 235 21.63 45.83 -4.91
CA LEU A 235 22.90 45.48 -4.24
C LEU A 235 24.02 46.52 -4.42
N THR A 236 23.86 47.45 -5.38
CA THR A 236 24.78 48.59 -5.58
C THR A 236 24.48 49.78 -4.67
N LEU A 237 23.23 49.94 -4.20
CA LEU A 237 22.84 51.03 -3.30
C LEU A 237 23.25 50.76 -1.84
N PHE A 238 23.28 49.49 -1.41
CA PHE A 238 23.64 49.11 -0.03
C PHE A 238 25.16 49.18 0.24
N ASN A 239 25.98 48.95 -0.79
CA ASN A 239 27.44 49.08 -0.71
C ASN A 239 27.95 50.53 -0.74
N GLN A 240 27.10 51.50 -1.09
CA GLN A 240 27.43 52.94 -1.03
C GLN A 240 27.33 53.51 0.39
N ILE A 241 26.46 52.97 1.24
CA ILE A 241 26.29 53.43 2.64
C ILE A 241 27.42 52.95 3.57
N LEU A 242 28.04 51.80 3.26
CA LEU A 242 29.13 51.23 4.06
C LEU A 242 30.52 51.81 3.74
N VAL A 243 30.64 52.66 2.72
CA VAL A 243 31.86 53.41 2.43
C VAL A 243 31.86 54.76 3.17
N GLU A 244 30.70 55.38 3.41
CA GLU A 244 30.59 56.67 4.09
C GLU A 244 30.83 56.63 5.61
N LEU A 245 30.70 55.46 6.27
CA LEU A 245 31.00 55.35 7.71
C LEU A 245 32.47 55.04 8.03
N ARG A 246 33.32 54.88 7.00
CA ARG A 246 34.74 54.53 7.14
C ARG A 246 35.68 55.74 7.05
N ASP A 247 35.18 56.92 6.67
CA ASP A 247 35.99 58.14 6.53
C ASP A 247 35.85 59.17 7.66
N ASP A 248 34.93 58.99 8.64
CA ASP A 248 34.77 59.90 9.80
C ASP A 248 35.78 59.69 10.95
N ILE A 249 36.66 58.67 10.86
CA ILE A 249 37.74 58.41 11.85
C ILE A 249 39.13 58.66 11.24
N ARG A 250 39.26 59.71 10.41
CA ARG A 250 40.57 60.20 9.96
C ARG A 250 40.87 61.67 10.28
N ASP A 251 39.95 62.41 10.89
CA ASP A 251 40.09 63.86 11.13
C ASP A 251 40.33 64.30 12.58
N GLN A 252 40.80 63.42 13.47
CA GLN A 252 41.26 63.84 14.82
C GLN A 252 42.73 63.51 15.11
N VAL A 253 43.64 63.79 14.17
CA VAL A 253 45.06 63.97 14.49
C VAL A 253 45.66 65.11 13.67
N LYS A 254 45.43 66.35 14.12
CA LYS A 254 46.43 67.41 14.36
C LYS A 254 45.78 68.79 14.34
N GLU A 255 45.54 69.35 15.51
CA GLU A 255 45.94 70.72 15.86
C GLU A 255 45.73 70.92 17.37
N MET A 256 46.78 70.76 18.17
CA MET A 256 47.09 71.71 19.26
C MET A 256 48.44 71.37 19.91
N SER A 257 49.51 71.84 19.28
CA SER A 257 50.74 72.17 19.99
C SER A 257 50.97 73.67 19.85
N LEU A 258 51.14 74.32 21.01
CA LEU A 258 51.65 75.69 21.20
C LEU A 258 50.60 76.82 21.22
N ILE A 259 50.05 77.09 22.41
CA ILE A 259 50.22 78.34 23.18
C ILE A 259 49.55 78.11 24.54
N ARG A 260 50.35 77.71 25.53
CA ARG A 260 50.36 78.34 26.85
C ARG A 260 51.62 77.93 27.62
N ASN A 261 52.77 78.22 27.02
CA ASN A 261 53.86 78.79 27.82
C ASN A 261 53.86 80.29 27.56
N THR A 262 54.18 81.05 28.61
CA THR A 262 54.21 82.52 28.70
C THR A 262 52.83 83.15 28.75
N ILE A 263 52.32 83.48 29.93
CA ILE A 263 52.62 84.70 30.72
C ILE A 263 51.92 84.43 32.06
N MET A 264 52.45 84.66 33.27
CA MET A 264 53.55 85.50 33.71
C MET A 264 53.97 84.98 35.09
N GLU A 265 55.26 85.17 35.38
CA GLU A 265 55.74 85.39 36.73
C GLU A 265 54.75 86.19 37.57
N CYS A 266 54.41 85.65 38.74
CA CYS A 266 54.50 86.45 39.94
C CYS A 266 55.26 85.61 40.97
N GLN A 267 56.54 85.94 41.12
CA GLN A 267 57.32 85.64 42.31
C GLN A 267 56.54 86.07 43.57
N VAL A 268 56.68 85.31 44.66
CA VAL A 268 57.40 85.75 45.87
C VAL A 268 57.31 84.66 46.97
N CYS A 269 58.49 84.06 47.23
CA CYS A 269 59.09 83.54 48.47
C CYS A 269 58.33 82.74 49.55
N GLY A 270 58.94 81.61 49.97
CA GLY A 270 59.22 81.39 51.40
C GLY A 270 59.18 79.94 51.95
N PHE A 271 60.39 79.37 52.13
CA PHE A 271 60.83 78.43 53.20
C PHE A 271 60.38 76.94 53.27
N HIS A 272 61.40 76.10 53.53
CA HIS A 272 61.44 74.65 53.78
C HIS A 272 60.63 74.18 55.02
N GLU A 273 60.08 72.95 55.00
CA GLU A 273 60.39 71.86 55.98
C GLU A 273 59.58 70.53 55.84
N GLN A 274 60.24 69.43 56.25
CA GLN A 274 59.81 68.05 56.59
C GLN A 274 59.11 67.13 55.54
N ARG A 275 59.76 66.02 55.17
CA ARG A 275 59.23 64.96 54.26
C ARG A 275 58.60 63.80 55.03
N SER A 276 57.33 63.51 54.72
CA SER A 276 56.54 62.34 55.17
C SER A 276 57.11 61.02 54.63
N HIS A 277 57.04 59.95 55.43
CA HIS A 277 57.52 58.59 55.06
C HIS A 277 56.59 57.87 54.06
N CYS A 278 55.39 58.40 53.80
CA CYS A 278 54.47 57.95 52.76
C CYS A 278 54.62 58.74 51.42
N SER A 279 55.70 59.51 51.23
CA SER A 279 55.93 60.28 49.99
C SER A 279 57.37 60.13 49.46
N PRO A 280 57.60 59.42 48.34
CA PRO A 280 56.60 58.82 47.44
C PRO A 280 55.89 57.60 48.07
N ASN A 281 54.61 57.38 47.74
CA ASN A 281 53.76 56.37 48.38
C ASN A 281 54.34 54.95 48.16
N PRO A 282 54.77 54.24 49.23
CA PRO A 282 55.35 52.90 49.13
C PRO A 282 54.30 51.77 49.03
N CYS A 283 53.01 52.09 49.14
CA CYS A 283 51.92 51.12 49.03
C CYS A 283 51.45 50.93 47.60
N PHE A 284 50.80 49.78 47.33
CA PHE A 284 50.25 49.48 46.01
C PHE A 284 49.24 50.56 45.57
N ARG A 285 49.16 50.85 44.27
CA ARG A 285 48.33 51.95 43.75
C ARG A 285 46.85 51.75 44.15
N GLY A 286 46.31 52.69 44.92
CA GLY A 286 44.93 52.63 45.45
C GLY A 286 44.81 52.05 46.86
N VAL A 287 45.92 51.70 47.52
CA VAL A 287 45.99 51.30 48.93
C VAL A 287 46.44 52.48 49.80
N ASP A 288 45.72 52.72 50.90
CA ASP A 288 46.03 53.78 51.84
C ASP A 288 47.34 53.49 52.60
N CYS A 289 48.24 54.48 52.64
CA CYS A 289 49.49 54.44 53.40
C CYS A 289 49.31 55.16 54.74
N MET A 290 49.54 54.44 55.84
CA MET A 290 49.48 54.97 57.20
C MET A 290 50.89 55.08 57.77
N GLU A 291 51.28 56.25 58.29
CA GLU A 291 52.57 56.41 58.97
C GLU A 291 52.56 55.72 60.34
N VAL A 292 53.63 54.97 60.65
CA VAL A 292 53.78 54.26 61.92
C VAL A 292 55.15 54.55 62.53
N TYR A 293 55.23 54.54 63.86
CA TYR A 293 56.46 54.91 64.59
C TYR A 293 57.53 53.82 64.60
N GLU A 294 57.21 52.60 64.14
CA GLU A 294 58.14 51.47 64.05
C GLU A 294 58.72 51.35 62.63
N TYR A 295 60.02 51.06 62.54
CA TYR A 295 60.73 50.88 61.26
C TYR A 295 60.07 49.76 60.43
N PRO A 296 59.69 49.98 59.15
CA PRO A 296 60.18 50.98 58.19
C PRO A 296 59.43 52.32 58.12
N GLY A 297 58.56 52.64 59.08
CA GLY A 297 57.94 53.97 59.21
C GLY A 297 56.61 54.17 58.48
N TYR A 298 56.10 53.13 57.81
CA TYR A 298 54.81 53.13 57.12
C TYR A 298 54.15 51.74 57.16
N ARG A 299 52.82 51.70 57.09
CA ARG A 299 52.00 50.48 56.98
C ARG A 299 50.94 50.67 55.88
N CYS A 300 50.86 49.71 54.97
CA CYS A 300 49.84 49.71 53.92
C CYS A 300 48.56 49.03 54.40
N GLY A 301 47.42 49.55 53.97
CA GLY A 301 46.11 48.92 54.13
C GLY A 301 45.97 47.60 53.35
N PRO A 302 44.81 46.93 53.45
CA PRO A 302 44.52 45.73 52.65
C PRO A 302 44.51 46.06 51.15
N CYS A 303 44.78 45.05 50.32
CA CYS A 303 44.69 45.20 48.86
C CYS A 303 43.25 45.57 48.43
N PRO A 304 43.08 46.29 47.30
CA PRO A 304 41.75 46.61 46.78
C PRO A 304 40.97 45.33 46.44
N PRO A 305 39.61 45.37 46.42
CA PRO A 305 38.79 44.20 46.07
C PRO A 305 39.21 43.57 44.74
N GLY A 306 39.28 42.23 44.69
CA GLY A 306 39.77 41.46 43.52
C GLY A 306 41.28 41.21 43.50
N LEU A 307 42.04 41.78 44.44
CA LEU A 307 43.48 41.58 44.57
C LEU A 307 43.82 40.98 45.94
N GLN A 308 44.79 40.08 45.98
CA GLN A 308 45.35 39.51 47.21
C GLN A 308 46.80 39.94 47.42
N GLY A 309 47.22 40.12 48.67
CA GLY A 309 48.59 40.49 48.98
C GLY A 309 48.74 41.19 50.33
N ASN A 310 49.93 41.75 50.56
CA ASN A 310 50.32 42.37 51.83
C ASN A 310 50.15 43.91 51.83
N GLY A 311 49.44 44.48 50.87
CA GLY A 311 49.22 45.92 50.71
C GLY A 311 50.37 46.69 50.04
N THR A 312 51.59 46.14 50.03
CA THR A 312 52.73 46.67 49.25
C THR A 312 52.83 46.00 47.88
N HIS A 313 52.59 44.70 47.82
CA HIS A 313 52.46 43.92 46.59
C HIS A 313 51.08 43.26 46.59
N CYS A 314 50.24 43.66 45.63
CA CYS A 314 48.92 43.08 45.40
C CYS A 314 48.92 42.39 44.04
N THR A 315 48.52 41.12 44.00
CA THR A 315 48.35 40.30 42.80
C THR A 315 46.89 39.96 42.61
N ASP A 316 46.47 39.82 41.36
CA ASP A 316 45.10 39.51 41.00
C ASP A 316 44.64 38.15 41.54
N ILE A 317 43.37 38.08 41.98
CA ILE A 317 42.73 36.82 42.37
C ILE A 317 42.07 36.26 41.13
N ASN A 318 42.40 35.00 40.76
CA ASN A 318 41.73 34.37 39.63
C ASN A 318 40.36 33.81 40.06
N GLU A 319 39.29 34.59 39.93
CA GLU A 319 37.97 34.13 40.36
C GLU A 319 37.43 32.97 39.51
N CYS A 320 37.82 32.88 38.23
CA CYS A 320 37.42 31.78 37.34
C CYS A 320 37.94 30.42 37.81
N ALA A 321 39.19 30.36 38.27
CA ALA A 321 39.80 29.11 38.74
C ALA A 321 39.28 28.65 40.11
N HIS A 322 38.68 29.55 40.90
CA HIS A 322 38.37 29.31 42.31
C HIS A 322 36.87 29.31 42.66
N ALA A 323 36.00 29.89 41.83
CA ALA A 323 34.56 29.98 42.10
C ALA A 323 33.65 29.40 41.00
N ASP A 324 34.18 29.14 39.79
CA ASP A 324 33.45 28.72 38.59
C ASP A 324 32.08 29.43 38.42
N PRO A 325 32.10 30.75 38.16
CA PRO A 325 30.90 31.58 38.20
C PRO A 325 30.05 31.52 36.92
N CYS A 326 30.55 30.91 35.84
CA CYS A 326 29.89 30.91 34.53
C CYS A 326 29.10 29.61 34.29
N PHE A 327 28.16 29.62 33.34
CA PHE A 327 27.35 28.45 33.02
C PHE A 327 28.20 27.36 32.33
N PRO A 328 27.98 26.06 32.60
CA PRO A 328 28.72 24.98 31.94
C PRO A 328 28.64 25.09 30.40
N GLY A 329 29.77 25.32 29.74
CA GLY A 329 29.85 25.55 28.28
C GLY A 329 30.05 27.03 27.88
N SER A 330 29.96 27.97 28.81
CA SER A 330 30.37 29.37 28.63
C SER A 330 31.78 29.62 29.19
N SER A 331 32.60 30.42 28.49
CA SER A 331 33.98 30.69 28.90
C SER A 331 34.04 31.74 30.01
N CYS A 332 34.83 31.47 31.07
CA CYS A 332 35.12 32.44 32.13
C CYS A 332 36.44 33.15 31.85
N ILE A 333 36.42 34.48 31.82
CA ILE A 333 37.61 35.30 31.58
C ILE A 333 37.96 36.07 32.85
N ASN A 334 39.17 35.80 33.36
CA ASN A 334 39.72 36.50 34.50
C ASN A 334 40.29 37.87 34.07
N THR A 335 39.95 38.94 34.79
CA THR A 335 40.33 40.32 34.50
C THR A 335 41.03 40.96 35.68
N VAL A 336 41.85 42.00 35.47
CA VAL A 336 42.49 42.71 36.58
C VAL A 336 41.89 44.11 36.70
N PRO A 337 41.02 44.41 37.70
CA PRO A 337 40.49 43.52 38.74
C PRO A 337 39.15 42.83 38.39
N GLY A 338 38.97 41.56 38.78
CA GLY A 338 37.69 40.81 38.78
C GLY A 338 37.54 39.75 37.69
N PHE A 339 36.32 39.39 37.31
CA PHE A 339 36.06 38.44 36.24
C PHE A 339 34.85 38.85 35.39
N HIS A 340 34.76 38.30 34.18
CA HIS A 340 33.51 38.30 33.42
C HIS A 340 33.27 36.98 32.71
N CYS A 341 32.00 36.59 32.64
CA CYS A 341 31.55 35.45 31.84
C CYS A 341 31.21 35.90 30.42
N GLU A 342 31.45 35.02 29.45
CA GLU A 342 30.96 35.20 28.10
C GLU A 342 29.43 34.99 28.01
N ALA A 343 28.85 35.19 26.82
CA ALA A 343 27.43 34.95 26.61
C ALA A 343 27.07 33.47 26.81
N CYS A 344 25.78 33.19 27.05
CA CYS A 344 25.29 31.82 27.06
C CYS A 344 25.60 31.13 25.72
N PRO A 345 25.83 29.79 25.73
CA PRO A 345 26.01 29.01 24.51
C PRO A 345 24.82 29.16 23.55
N GLN A 346 25.04 28.83 22.27
CA GLN A 346 23.94 28.76 21.28
C GLN A 346 22.83 27.81 21.79
N GLY A 347 21.56 28.18 21.55
CA GLY A 347 20.39 27.49 22.09
C GLY A 347 19.97 27.93 23.50
N TYR A 348 20.74 28.80 24.16
CA TYR A 348 20.41 29.31 25.49
C TYR A 348 20.39 30.83 25.55
N LYS A 349 19.51 31.38 26.38
CA LYS A 349 19.40 32.82 26.67
C LYS A 349 19.57 33.08 28.16
N GLY A 350 20.41 34.04 28.48
CA GLY A 350 20.69 34.43 29.86
C GLY A 350 21.52 35.70 29.94
N THR A 351 21.60 36.28 31.14
CA THR A 351 22.35 37.52 31.38
C THR A 351 23.84 37.24 31.55
N ARG A 352 24.69 38.14 31.06
CA ARG A 352 26.15 38.09 31.31
C ARG A 352 26.44 38.53 32.74
N VAL A 353 27.35 37.84 33.40
CA VAL A 353 27.78 38.16 34.77
C VAL A 353 29.21 38.69 34.75
N SER A 354 29.43 39.82 35.41
CA SER A 354 30.75 40.37 35.69
C SER A 354 30.79 40.93 37.11
N GLY A 355 31.91 40.78 37.80
CA GLY A 355 32.06 41.29 39.16
C GLY A 355 33.49 41.17 39.66
N VAL A 356 33.74 41.70 40.85
CA VAL A 356 35.08 41.77 41.43
C VAL A 356 35.07 41.05 42.78
N GLY A 357 36.01 40.12 42.99
CA GLY A 357 36.17 39.38 44.23
C GLY A 357 35.42 38.05 44.29
N ILE A 358 35.97 37.13 45.09
CA ILE A 358 35.53 35.73 45.15
C ILE A 358 34.15 35.53 45.77
N ASP A 359 33.74 36.40 46.70
CA ASP A 359 32.43 36.32 47.36
C ASP A 359 31.30 36.65 46.38
N TYR A 360 31.53 37.62 45.49
CA TYR A 360 30.59 37.97 44.43
C TYR A 360 30.52 36.86 43.38
N ALA A 361 31.66 36.28 43.01
CA ALA A 361 31.74 35.17 42.05
C ALA A 361 30.98 33.92 42.53
N ARG A 362 30.96 33.64 43.84
CA ARG A 362 30.17 32.52 44.40
C ARG A 362 28.68 32.81 44.47
N ALA A 363 28.30 34.05 44.77
CA ALA A 363 26.91 34.44 44.97
C ALA A 363 26.14 34.68 43.67
N SER A 364 26.82 35.18 42.63
CA SER A 364 26.21 35.57 41.37
C SER A 364 26.67 34.64 40.25
N LYS A 365 26.08 33.45 40.16
CA LYS A 365 26.35 32.51 39.06
C LYS A 365 25.53 32.85 37.82
N GLN A 366 26.11 32.64 36.64
CA GLN A 366 25.40 32.80 35.37
C GLN A 366 24.35 31.71 35.19
N VAL A 367 23.12 32.12 34.88
CA VAL A 367 21.98 31.23 34.58
C VAL A 367 21.62 31.40 33.11
N CYS A 368 21.60 30.30 32.37
CA CYS A 368 21.24 30.22 30.96
C CYS A 368 20.01 29.31 30.85
N ASN A 369 18.91 29.85 30.32
CA ASN A 369 17.68 29.11 30.09
C ASN A 369 17.61 28.68 28.63
N ASP A 370 17.03 27.51 28.38
CA ASP A 370 16.77 26.99 27.05
C ASP A 370 15.89 27.95 26.23
N VAL A 371 16.20 28.11 24.95
CA VAL A 371 15.39 28.89 24.01
C VAL A 371 14.47 27.92 23.30
N ASP A 372 13.16 28.11 23.43
CA ASP A 372 12.21 27.34 22.65
C ASP A 372 12.12 27.92 21.23
N GLU A 373 12.90 27.35 20.30
CA GLU A 373 12.92 27.81 18.91
C GLU A 373 11.63 27.48 18.16
N CYS A 374 10.85 26.48 18.60
CA CYS A 374 9.59 26.14 17.95
C CYS A 374 8.50 27.21 18.14
N ASN A 375 8.62 28.03 19.19
CA ASN A 375 7.69 29.11 19.53
C ASN A 375 8.16 30.51 19.08
N ASP A 376 9.08 30.58 18.12
CA ASP A 376 9.65 31.82 17.57
C ASP A 376 8.74 32.55 16.55
N GLY A 377 7.60 31.94 16.18
CA GLY A 377 6.67 32.44 15.16
C GLY A 377 6.98 31.97 13.73
N ASN A 378 8.04 31.20 13.53
CA ASN A 378 8.47 30.61 12.26
C ASN A 378 8.73 29.09 12.38
N ASN A 379 8.14 28.42 13.38
CA ASN A 379 8.27 26.99 13.65
C ASN A 379 9.73 26.53 13.77
N GLY A 380 10.61 27.35 14.36
CA GLY A 380 12.06 27.09 14.45
C GLY A 380 12.79 27.10 13.10
N GLY A 381 12.14 27.47 12.00
CA GLY A 381 12.66 27.31 10.64
C GLY A 381 12.42 25.92 10.04
N CYS A 382 11.66 25.05 10.72
CA CYS A 382 11.10 23.84 10.12
C CYS A 382 10.03 24.22 9.09
N ASP A 383 9.72 23.31 8.15
CA ASP A 383 8.62 23.53 7.19
C ASP A 383 7.31 23.90 7.94
N PRO A 384 6.51 24.87 7.45
CA PRO A 384 5.30 25.33 8.14
C PRO A 384 4.30 24.21 8.47
N ASN A 385 4.25 23.17 7.64
CA ASN A 385 3.38 22.01 7.81
C ASN A 385 4.14 20.81 8.39
N SER A 386 5.26 21.01 9.08
CA SER A 386 5.99 19.97 9.82
C SER A 386 5.92 20.18 11.33
N ILE A 387 6.15 19.11 12.09
CA ILE A 387 6.12 19.14 13.56
C ILE A 387 7.49 19.61 14.09
N CYS A 388 7.54 20.69 14.86
CA CYS A 388 8.76 21.13 15.56
C CYS A 388 8.72 20.63 17.01
N THR A 389 9.81 20.00 17.45
CA THR A 389 9.98 19.52 18.83
C THR A 389 11.15 20.23 19.49
N ASN A 390 10.89 21.01 20.55
CA ASN A 390 11.94 21.69 21.30
C ASN A 390 12.73 20.69 22.15
N THR A 391 14.05 20.79 22.15
CA THR A 391 14.96 19.98 22.98
C THR A 391 15.87 20.89 23.80
N VAL A 392 16.46 20.38 24.88
CA VAL A 392 17.30 21.23 25.73
C VAL A 392 18.57 21.64 24.97
N GLY A 393 18.67 22.93 24.63
CA GLY A 393 19.77 23.59 23.91
C GLY A 393 19.64 23.57 22.38
N SER A 394 18.54 23.08 21.80
CA SER A 394 18.31 22.96 20.35
C SER A 394 16.85 22.57 20.06
N PHE A 395 16.42 22.59 18.81
CA PHE A 395 15.15 21.99 18.38
C PHE A 395 15.38 20.87 17.35
N LYS A 396 14.37 20.03 17.13
CA LYS A 396 14.34 19.03 16.07
C LYS A 396 13.06 19.17 15.25
N CYS A 397 13.23 19.22 13.95
CA CYS A 397 12.12 19.15 13.02
C CYS A 397 11.76 17.69 12.73
N GLY A 398 10.51 17.34 13.03
CA GLY A 398 9.91 16.03 12.82
C GLY A 398 9.20 15.90 11.47
N PRO A 399 8.35 14.88 11.32
CA PRO A 399 7.64 14.61 10.07
C PRO A 399 6.65 15.72 9.72
N CYS A 400 6.16 15.68 8.48
CA CYS A 400 5.03 16.50 8.06
C CYS A 400 3.81 16.19 8.95
N ARG A 401 2.99 17.21 9.22
CA ARG A 401 1.72 17.07 9.94
C ARG A 401 0.77 16.18 9.12
N LEU A 402 -0.17 15.53 9.79
CA LEU A 402 -1.20 14.70 9.17
C LEU A 402 -1.88 15.42 8.00
N GLY A 403 -2.02 14.74 6.87
CA GLY A 403 -2.53 15.29 5.61
C GLY A 403 -1.49 15.97 4.72
N PHE A 404 -0.21 15.94 5.08
CA PHE A 404 0.89 16.46 4.24
C PHE A 404 1.98 15.40 4.03
N LEU A 405 2.42 15.25 2.78
CA LEU A 405 3.51 14.37 2.37
C LEU A 405 4.72 15.20 1.96
N GLY A 406 5.90 14.72 2.33
CA GLY A 406 7.16 15.37 1.97
C GLY A 406 8.18 15.30 3.10
N ASN A 407 9.15 16.19 3.05
CA ASN A 407 10.21 16.28 4.04
C ASN A 407 10.65 17.74 4.20
N GLN A 408 11.53 18.00 5.16
CA GLN A 408 12.11 19.33 5.41
C GLN A 408 12.79 19.96 4.17
N SER A 409 13.22 19.14 3.21
CA SER A 409 14.04 19.56 2.06
C SER A 409 13.21 19.90 0.82
N GLN A 410 12.13 19.16 0.57
CA GLN A 410 11.19 19.38 -0.54
C GLN A 410 10.02 20.26 -0.10
N GLY A 411 9.77 20.37 1.19
CA GLY A 411 8.59 20.97 1.78
C GLY A 411 7.49 19.94 2.02
N CYS A 412 6.56 20.26 2.91
CA CYS A 412 5.40 19.42 3.17
C CYS A 412 4.24 19.87 2.27
N PHE A 413 3.89 19.04 1.29
CA PHE A 413 2.79 19.29 0.34
C PHE A 413 1.52 18.58 0.81
N PRO A 414 0.32 19.11 0.49
CA PRO A 414 -0.92 18.40 0.79
C PRO A 414 -0.90 17.00 0.16
N ALA A 415 -1.16 15.98 0.96
CA ALA A 415 -1.36 14.63 0.46
C ALA A 415 -2.59 14.64 -0.46
N ARG A 416 -2.49 13.99 -1.63
CA ARG A 416 -3.68 13.75 -2.46
C ARG A 416 -4.65 12.91 -1.62
N THR A 417 -5.82 13.44 -1.35
CA THR A 417 -6.76 12.93 -0.35
C THR A 417 -8.18 12.99 -0.90
N CYS A 418 -9.05 12.09 -0.45
CA CYS A 418 -10.45 12.07 -0.88
C CYS A 418 -11.30 13.22 -0.28
N HIS A 419 -10.76 13.97 0.68
CA HIS A 419 -11.46 15.06 1.38
C HIS A 419 -11.78 16.29 0.50
N SER A 420 -11.13 16.44 -0.66
CA SER A 420 -11.39 17.55 -1.58
C SER A 420 -11.35 17.09 -3.04
N PRO A 421 -12.44 17.24 -3.82
CA PRO A 421 -12.48 16.87 -5.24
C PRO A 421 -11.36 17.48 -6.08
N ALA A 422 -10.90 18.69 -5.73
CA ALA A 422 -9.81 19.38 -6.44
C ALA A 422 -8.41 18.74 -6.25
N HIS A 423 -8.25 17.84 -5.27
CA HIS A 423 -6.98 17.20 -4.92
C HIS A 423 -7.07 15.66 -4.93
N SER A 424 -8.16 15.11 -5.47
CA SER A 424 -8.32 13.67 -5.62
C SER A 424 -7.31 13.11 -6.65
N PRO A 425 -6.67 11.96 -6.37
CA PRO A 425 -5.83 11.28 -7.35
C PRO A 425 -6.63 10.57 -8.46
N CYS A 426 -7.94 10.36 -8.26
CA CYS A 426 -8.76 9.52 -9.11
C CYS A 426 -9.26 10.22 -10.39
N HIS A 427 -9.74 9.41 -11.34
CA HIS A 427 -10.39 9.90 -12.56
C HIS A 427 -11.65 10.74 -12.25
N VAL A 428 -12.07 11.59 -13.17
CA VAL A 428 -13.30 12.42 -13.02
C VAL A 428 -14.58 11.56 -12.92
N HIS A 429 -14.53 10.35 -13.50
CA HIS A 429 -15.58 9.34 -13.43
C HIS A 429 -15.24 8.21 -12.44
N ALA A 430 -14.41 8.49 -11.44
CA ALA A 430 -14.10 7.57 -10.35
C ALA A 430 -14.38 8.24 -9.01
N HIS A 431 -14.67 7.43 -8.01
CA HIS A 431 -14.74 7.84 -6.62
C HIS A 431 -13.49 7.38 -5.87
N CYS A 432 -13.17 8.12 -4.83
CA CYS A 432 -11.96 7.98 -4.04
C CYS A 432 -12.33 7.31 -2.71
N LEU A 433 -11.68 6.20 -2.41
CA LEU A 433 -11.90 5.39 -1.22
C LEU A 433 -10.68 5.49 -0.31
N PHE A 434 -10.91 5.47 1.01
CA PHE A 434 -9.86 5.36 2.01
C PHE A 434 -9.76 3.91 2.44
N GLU A 435 -8.56 3.36 2.38
CA GLU A 435 -8.24 2.04 2.92
C GLU A 435 -7.93 2.11 4.42
N ARG A 436 -7.96 0.96 5.11
CA ARG A 436 -7.69 0.83 6.55
C ARG A 436 -6.31 1.35 6.94
N ASN A 437 -5.29 1.03 6.16
CA ASN A 437 -3.91 1.52 6.32
C ASN A 437 -3.72 3.01 5.96
N GLY A 438 -4.81 3.75 5.67
CA GLY A 438 -4.77 5.16 5.30
C GLY A 438 -4.35 5.43 3.86
N ALA A 439 -4.17 4.39 3.04
CA ALA A 439 -3.96 4.53 1.60
C ALA A 439 -5.24 5.04 0.90
N VAL A 440 -5.04 5.59 -0.29
CA VAL A 440 -6.13 6.06 -1.15
C VAL A 440 -6.23 5.13 -2.35
N SER A 441 -7.40 4.50 -2.52
CA SER A 441 -7.75 3.74 -3.71
C SER A 441 -8.80 4.48 -4.52
N CYS A 442 -8.91 4.10 -5.80
CA CYS A 442 -9.83 4.71 -6.75
C CYS A 442 -10.66 3.61 -7.40
N SER A 443 -11.97 3.78 -7.45
CA SER A 443 -12.89 2.88 -8.14
C SER A 443 -13.73 3.66 -9.14
N CYS A 444 -13.91 3.12 -10.35
CA CYS A 444 -14.71 3.76 -11.38
C CYS A 444 -16.19 3.80 -10.96
N ASN A 445 -16.90 4.86 -11.37
CA ASN A 445 -18.34 4.97 -11.11
C ASN A 445 -19.12 4.03 -12.02
N VAL A 446 -20.33 3.66 -11.60
CA VAL A 446 -21.25 2.83 -12.41
C VAL A 446 -21.41 3.39 -13.84
N GLY A 447 -21.35 2.50 -14.83
CA GLY A 447 -21.32 2.83 -16.27
C GLY A 447 -19.93 3.24 -16.78
N TRP A 448 -18.89 3.03 -15.97
CA TRP A 448 -17.49 3.21 -16.34
C TRP A 448 -16.63 2.08 -15.78
N ALA A 449 -15.67 1.62 -16.57
CA ALA A 449 -14.70 0.59 -16.19
C ALA A 449 -13.26 1.07 -16.36
N GLY A 450 -12.33 0.45 -15.62
CA GLY A 450 -10.92 0.85 -15.60
C GLY A 450 -10.24 0.55 -14.27
N ASN A 451 -9.07 1.14 -14.07
CA ASN A 451 -8.29 1.00 -12.82
C ASN A 451 -8.54 2.13 -11.79
N GLY A 452 -9.64 2.88 -11.95
CA GLY A 452 -10.00 4.03 -11.11
C GLY A 452 -9.20 5.32 -11.38
N ASN A 453 -7.94 5.21 -11.82
CA ASN A 453 -7.13 6.37 -12.25
C ASN A 453 -7.43 6.77 -13.70
N VAL A 454 -7.77 5.77 -14.53
CA VAL A 454 -8.26 5.90 -15.90
C VAL A 454 -9.54 5.09 -15.97
N CYS A 455 -10.65 5.75 -16.33
CA CYS A 455 -11.93 5.07 -16.54
C CYS A 455 -12.48 5.43 -17.93
N GLY A 456 -13.01 4.44 -18.62
CA GLY A 456 -13.72 4.56 -19.90
C GLY A 456 -15.18 4.15 -19.77
N PRO A 457 -16.03 4.46 -20.75
CA PRO A 457 -17.41 4.01 -20.78
C PRO A 457 -17.48 2.48 -20.73
N ASP A 458 -18.46 1.99 -19.99
CA ASP A 458 -18.82 0.59 -19.84
C ASP A 458 -20.35 0.52 -20.05
N THR A 459 -20.76 0.07 -21.23
CA THR A 459 -22.14 0.16 -21.71
C THR A 459 -23.07 -0.85 -21.04
N ASP A 460 -22.59 -2.06 -20.84
CA ASP A 460 -23.36 -3.18 -20.29
C ASP A 460 -23.01 -3.48 -18.82
N ILE A 461 -22.09 -2.72 -18.23
CA ILE A 461 -21.83 -2.62 -16.78
C ILE A 461 -21.23 -3.91 -16.20
N ASP A 462 -20.44 -4.64 -16.96
CA ASP A 462 -19.82 -5.88 -16.52
C ASP A 462 -18.41 -5.69 -15.92
N GLY A 463 -17.91 -4.45 -15.93
CA GLY A 463 -16.61 -4.08 -15.40
C GLY A 463 -15.48 -4.07 -16.44
N TYR A 464 -15.78 -4.25 -17.73
CA TYR A 464 -14.83 -4.04 -18.82
C TYR A 464 -15.25 -2.85 -19.70
N PRO A 465 -14.30 -2.00 -20.13
CA PRO A 465 -14.61 -0.83 -20.93
C PRO A 465 -14.86 -1.21 -22.40
N ASP A 466 -15.78 -0.49 -23.06
CA ASP A 466 -16.11 -0.64 -24.49
C ASP A 466 -14.88 -0.57 -25.41
N GLN A 467 -13.81 0.10 -24.96
CA GLN A 467 -12.56 0.29 -25.68
C GLN A 467 -11.36 0.14 -24.74
N ALA A 468 -10.27 -0.41 -25.25
CA ALA A 468 -9.04 -0.57 -24.49
C ALA A 468 -8.50 0.78 -23.97
N LEU A 469 -8.19 0.83 -22.68
CA LEU A 469 -7.75 2.04 -21.98
C LEU A 469 -6.22 2.06 -21.81
N PRO A 470 -5.58 3.25 -21.84
CA PRO A 470 -4.14 3.39 -21.71
C PRO A 470 -3.70 3.34 -20.24
N CYS A 471 -4.00 2.24 -19.54
CA CYS A 471 -3.63 2.03 -18.16
C CYS A 471 -2.15 1.59 -18.04
N MET A 472 -1.39 2.25 -17.18
CA MET A 472 0.06 2.03 -17.04
C MET A 472 0.40 0.73 -16.29
N ASP A 473 -0.55 0.20 -15.53
CA ASP A 473 -0.47 -0.97 -14.67
C ASP A 473 -0.91 -2.28 -15.36
N ASN A 474 -1.31 -2.23 -16.64
CA ASN A 474 -1.88 -3.37 -17.36
C ASN A 474 -3.03 -4.06 -16.62
N ASN A 475 -3.83 -3.29 -15.87
CA ASN A 475 -5.00 -3.81 -15.16
C ASN A 475 -5.96 -4.52 -16.15
N LYS A 476 -6.53 -5.67 -15.74
CA LYS A 476 -7.46 -6.46 -16.57
C LYS A 476 -8.67 -5.63 -17.01
N HIS A 477 -9.20 -4.79 -16.11
CA HIS A 477 -10.33 -3.89 -16.35
C HIS A 477 -10.01 -2.71 -17.28
N CYS A 478 -8.84 -2.70 -17.91
CA CYS A 478 -8.49 -1.74 -18.95
C CYS A 478 -8.42 -2.38 -20.34
N LYS A 479 -8.60 -3.70 -20.45
CA LYS A 479 -8.75 -4.39 -21.73
C LYS A 479 -10.11 -4.05 -22.33
N GLN A 480 -10.19 -4.07 -23.65
CA GLN A 480 -11.47 -3.90 -24.33
C GLN A 480 -12.37 -5.10 -24.04
N ASP A 481 -13.63 -4.82 -23.78
CA ASP A 481 -14.67 -5.84 -23.70
C ASP A 481 -14.89 -6.55 -25.06
N ASN A 482 -14.90 -7.89 -25.03
CA ASN A 482 -15.18 -8.76 -26.16
C ASN A 482 -16.70 -8.96 -26.44
N CYS A 483 -17.62 -8.49 -25.58
CA CYS A 483 -19.06 -8.50 -25.79
C CYS A 483 -19.80 -7.21 -25.38
N LEU A 484 -19.43 -6.08 -25.99
CA LEU A 484 -19.90 -4.69 -25.73
C LEU A 484 -21.35 -4.40 -25.24
N LEU A 485 -22.33 -5.26 -25.50
CA LEU A 485 -23.74 -5.05 -25.17
C LEU A 485 -24.35 -6.14 -24.28
N THR A 486 -23.62 -7.22 -24.04
CA THR A 486 -24.12 -8.40 -23.33
C THR A 486 -23.14 -8.70 -22.21
N PRO A 487 -23.52 -8.48 -20.94
CA PRO A 487 -22.61 -8.63 -19.82
C PRO A 487 -21.99 -10.02 -19.78
N ASN A 488 -20.66 -10.07 -19.76
CA ASN A 488 -19.88 -11.29 -19.62
C ASN A 488 -18.60 -10.97 -18.85
N SER A 489 -18.75 -10.64 -17.57
CA SER A 489 -17.70 -10.16 -16.67
C SER A 489 -16.49 -11.11 -16.52
N GLY A 490 -16.60 -12.36 -16.96
CA GLY A 490 -15.47 -13.30 -17.04
C GLY A 490 -14.62 -13.17 -18.32
N GLN A 491 -15.15 -12.51 -19.35
CA GLN A 491 -14.58 -12.33 -20.70
C GLN A 491 -14.13 -13.66 -21.34
N GLU A 492 -14.84 -14.75 -21.05
CA GLU A 492 -14.57 -16.06 -21.67
C GLU A 492 -14.69 -15.97 -23.20
N ASP A 493 -13.76 -16.62 -23.90
CA ASP A 493 -13.55 -16.61 -25.35
C ASP A 493 -12.84 -17.93 -25.72
N ALA A 494 -13.64 -18.95 -26.02
CA ALA A 494 -13.18 -20.33 -26.15
C ALA A 494 -12.29 -20.53 -27.40
N ASP A 495 -12.64 -19.93 -28.53
CA ASP A 495 -11.87 -20.04 -29.79
C ASP A 495 -10.77 -18.97 -29.95
N ASN A 496 -10.75 -17.97 -29.06
CA ASN A 496 -9.80 -16.85 -29.02
C ASN A 496 -9.82 -15.98 -30.29
N ASP A 497 -10.98 -15.82 -30.94
CA ASP A 497 -11.15 -14.95 -32.09
C ASP A 497 -11.32 -13.46 -31.71
N GLY A 498 -11.53 -13.18 -30.41
CA GLY A 498 -11.72 -11.85 -29.84
C GLY A 498 -13.18 -11.42 -29.67
N VAL A 499 -14.14 -12.29 -29.98
CA VAL A 499 -15.56 -12.20 -29.61
C VAL A 499 -15.77 -13.09 -28.38
N GLY A 500 -16.51 -12.60 -27.38
CA GLY A 500 -16.75 -13.41 -26.17
C GLY A 500 -17.83 -14.47 -26.39
N ASP A 501 -17.75 -15.56 -25.63
CA ASP A 501 -18.64 -16.73 -25.75
C ASP A 501 -20.13 -16.36 -25.69
N GLN A 502 -20.46 -15.32 -24.92
CA GLN A 502 -21.83 -14.88 -24.66
C GLN A 502 -22.48 -14.11 -25.82
N CYS A 503 -21.68 -13.55 -26.72
CA CYS A 503 -22.14 -12.83 -27.90
C CYS A 503 -21.65 -13.43 -29.23
N ASP A 504 -20.93 -14.55 -29.18
CA ASP A 504 -20.55 -15.31 -30.36
C ASP A 504 -21.71 -16.16 -30.90
N ASP A 505 -21.79 -16.28 -32.23
CA ASP A 505 -22.70 -17.18 -32.94
C ASP A 505 -22.16 -18.63 -33.00
N ASP A 506 -20.84 -18.82 -32.86
CA ASP A 506 -20.06 -20.08 -32.99
C ASP A 506 -18.86 -20.02 -32.02
N ALA A 507 -19.13 -20.21 -30.72
CA ALA A 507 -18.20 -19.83 -29.65
C ALA A 507 -16.90 -20.66 -29.62
N ASP A 508 -16.91 -21.87 -30.20
CA ASP A 508 -15.74 -22.74 -30.27
C ASP A 508 -15.06 -22.77 -31.65
N GLY A 509 -15.63 -22.06 -32.64
CA GLY A 509 -15.09 -21.89 -33.98
C GLY A 509 -15.07 -23.17 -34.81
N ASP A 510 -15.90 -24.17 -34.48
CA ASP A 510 -15.95 -25.43 -35.19
C ASP A 510 -16.79 -25.37 -36.48
N GLY A 511 -17.53 -24.28 -36.70
CA GLY A 511 -18.35 -24.02 -37.88
C GLY A 511 -19.80 -24.49 -37.75
N ILE A 512 -20.20 -24.98 -36.58
CA ILE A 512 -21.57 -25.29 -36.18
C ILE A 512 -22.04 -24.17 -35.26
N LYS A 513 -23.26 -23.68 -35.48
CA LYS A 513 -23.76 -22.56 -34.67
C LYS A 513 -24.14 -23.05 -33.27
N ASN A 514 -23.96 -22.20 -32.26
CA ASN A 514 -24.29 -22.49 -30.86
C ASN A 514 -25.68 -23.09 -30.63
N VAL A 515 -26.68 -22.72 -31.44
CA VAL A 515 -28.07 -23.23 -31.33
C VAL A 515 -28.29 -24.62 -31.93
N GLU A 516 -27.39 -25.08 -32.79
CA GLU A 516 -27.40 -26.40 -33.45
C GLU A 516 -26.30 -27.32 -32.89
N ASP A 517 -25.42 -26.77 -32.05
CA ASP A 517 -24.25 -27.41 -31.50
C ASP A 517 -24.55 -28.04 -30.12
N ASN A 518 -24.28 -29.33 -29.98
CA ASN A 518 -24.39 -30.06 -28.72
C ASN A 518 -23.15 -29.93 -27.80
N CYS A 519 -22.10 -29.23 -28.23
CA CYS A 519 -20.92 -28.89 -27.43
C CYS A 519 -20.43 -27.47 -27.68
N ARG A 520 -21.29 -26.49 -27.39
CA ARG A 520 -21.07 -25.05 -27.62
C ARG A 520 -19.67 -24.48 -27.35
N LEU A 521 -18.92 -25.03 -26.39
CA LEU A 521 -17.61 -24.51 -25.97
C LEU A 521 -16.44 -25.45 -26.34
N PHE A 522 -16.69 -26.59 -27.00
CA PHE A 522 -15.71 -27.64 -27.27
C PHE A 522 -15.82 -28.17 -28.70
N PRO A 523 -14.82 -27.90 -29.57
CA PRO A 523 -14.93 -28.18 -31.01
C PRO A 523 -15.22 -29.64 -31.36
N ASN A 524 -16.40 -29.92 -31.92
CA ASN A 524 -16.87 -31.27 -32.24
C ASN A 524 -17.70 -31.35 -33.54
N LYS A 525 -17.04 -31.10 -34.67
CA LYS A 525 -17.67 -31.11 -36.01
C LYS A 525 -18.47 -32.36 -36.39
N ASP A 526 -18.25 -33.49 -35.71
CA ASP A 526 -18.98 -34.74 -35.93
C ASP A 526 -20.30 -34.83 -35.16
N GLN A 527 -20.52 -33.97 -34.15
CA GLN A 527 -21.71 -33.89 -33.31
C GLN A 527 -22.11 -35.25 -32.76
N GLN A 528 -21.13 -36.09 -32.46
CA GLN A 528 -21.38 -37.41 -31.90
C GLN A 528 -21.99 -37.27 -30.52
N ASN A 529 -23.07 -38.02 -30.25
CA ASN A 529 -23.75 -38.08 -28.97
C ASN A 529 -24.28 -39.51 -28.80
N SER A 530 -23.65 -40.26 -27.90
CA SER A 530 -23.78 -41.72 -27.77
C SER A 530 -24.99 -42.14 -26.93
N ASP A 531 -25.43 -41.32 -25.99
CA ASP A 531 -26.53 -41.62 -25.06
C ASP A 531 -27.79 -40.75 -25.26
N THR A 532 -27.70 -39.80 -26.19
CA THR A 532 -28.77 -38.92 -26.69
C THR A 532 -29.28 -37.89 -25.70
N ASP A 533 -28.45 -37.49 -24.74
CA ASP A 533 -28.75 -36.34 -23.88
C ASP A 533 -28.47 -34.99 -24.60
N SER A 534 -28.44 -33.87 -23.88
CA SER A 534 -28.26 -32.55 -24.50
C SER A 534 -26.80 -32.23 -24.86
N PHE A 535 -25.83 -33.00 -24.35
CA PHE A 535 -24.40 -32.79 -24.51
C PHE A 535 -23.81 -33.80 -25.51
N GLY A 536 -22.83 -33.37 -26.31
CA GLY A 536 -22.12 -34.27 -27.23
C GLY A 536 -20.96 -35.00 -26.53
N ASP A 537 -20.52 -36.14 -27.07
CA ASP A 537 -19.42 -36.97 -26.54
C ASP A 537 -18.11 -36.19 -26.28
N ALA A 538 -17.92 -35.03 -26.93
CA ALA A 538 -16.73 -34.21 -26.81
C ALA A 538 -16.68 -33.33 -25.55
N CYS A 539 -17.85 -32.99 -25.00
CA CYS A 539 -18.02 -32.12 -23.83
C CYS A 539 -18.83 -32.78 -22.71
N ASP A 540 -19.36 -33.97 -22.95
CA ASP A 540 -20.08 -34.77 -21.97
C ASP A 540 -19.11 -35.45 -21.01
N ASN A 541 -19.23 -35.15 -19.72
CA ASN A 541 -18.43 -35.78 -18.66
C ASN A 541 -18.90 -37.21 -18.32
N CYS A 542 -20.02 -37.67 -18.88
CA CYS A 542 -20.49 -39.05 -18.85
C CYS A 542 -21.00 -39.56 -20.22
N PRO A 543 -20.12 -39.75 -21.23
CA PRO A 543 -20.49 -40.00 -22.64
C PRO A 543 -21.41 -41.19 -22.97
N ASN A 544 -21.79 -42.02 -22.00
CA ASN A 544 -22.65 -43.19 -22.20
C ASN A 544 -23.83 -43.24 -21.23
N VAL A 545 -24.00 -42.23 -20.37
CA VAL A 545 -25.01 -42.18 -19.31
C VAL A 545 -25.62 -40.78 -19.29
N PRO A 546 -26.90 -40.62 -19.70
CA PRO A 546 -27.51 -39.29 -19.84
C PRO A 546 -27.48 -38.48 -18.55
N ASN A 547 -26.92 -37.27 -18.59
CA ASN A 547 -26.81 -36.35 -17.45
C ASN A 547 -26.78 -34.88 -17.92
N ASN A 548 -27.95 -34.34 -18.25
CA ASN A 548 -28.12 -32.95 -18.70
C ASN A 548 -27.69 -31.86 -17.70
N ASP A 549 -27.45 -32.20 -16.43
CA ASP A 549 -26.93 -31.29 -15.43
C ASP A 549 -25.39 -31.21 -15.43
N GLN A 550 -24.71 -32.17 -16.09
CA GLN A 550 -23.24 -32.27 -16.20
C GLN A 550 -22.54 -32.08 -14.85
N LYS A 551 -23.20 -32.49 -13.77
CA LYS A 551 -22.69 -32.28 -12.43
C LYS A 551 -21.46 -33.15 -12.18
N ASP A 552 -20.42 -32.55 -11.61
CA ASP A 552 -19.14 -33.15 -11.25
C ASP A 552 -18.75 -32.59 -9.87
N THR A 553 -19.01 -33.37 -8.82
CA THR A 553 -18.92 -32.91 -7.43
C THR A 553 -17.48 -32.74 -6.94
N ASP A 554 -16.54 -33.59 -7.38
CA ASP A 554 -15.13 -33.52 -6.99
C ASP A 554 -14.24 -32.77 -8.01
N GLY A 555 -14.80 -32.43 -9.18
CA GLY A 555 -14.13 -31.67 -10.23
C GLY A 555 -13.04 -32.48 -10.95
N ASN A 556 -13.13 -33.80 -10.94
CA ASN A 556 -12.13 -34.68 -11.56
C ASN A 556 -12.30 -34.82 -13.09
N GLY A 557 -13.43 -34.33 -13.63
CA GLY A 557 -13.79 -34.37 -15.05
C GLY A 557 -14.65 -35.57 -15.46
N GLU A 558 -15.01 -36.47 -14.54
CA GLU A 558 -16.00 -37.55 -14.68
C GLU A 558 -17.28 -37.11 -13.95
N GLY A 559 -18.43 -37.18 -14.61
CA GLY A 559 -19.68 -36.70 -14.00
C GLY A 559 -20.23 -37.64 -12.91
N ASP A 560 -21.01 -37.06 -11.98
CA ASP A 560 -21.68 -37.77 -10.88
C ASP A 560 -22.47 -39.01 -11.36
N ALA A 561 -23.00 -38.97 -12.59
CA ALA A 561 -23.84 -40.02 -13.16
C ALA A 561 -23.07 -41.30 -13.52
N CYS A 562 -21.77 -41.21 -13.77
CA CYS A 562 -20.91 -42.32 -14.18
C CYS A 562 -19.73 -42.57 -13.23
N ASP A 563 -19.42 -41.62 -12.35
CA ASP A 563 -18.40 -41.79 -11.31
C ASP A 563 -18.87 -42.76 -10.21
N ASN A 564 -17.94 -43.60 -9.73
CA ASN A 564 -18.16 -44.57 -8.66
C ASN A 564 -17.77 -44.03 -7.27
N ASP A 565 -17.18 -42.84 -7.19
CA ASP A 565 -16.68 -42.15 -6.00
C ASP A 565 -16.82 -40.63 -6.22
N VAL A 566 -18.06 -40.14 -6.22
CA VAL A 566 -18.38 -38.80 -6.79
C VAL A 566 -17.81 -37.63 -5.99
N ASP A 567 -17.40 -37.83 -4.74
CA ASP A 567 -16.77 -36.80 -3.91
C ASP A 567 -15.25 -36.99 -3.76
N GLY A 568 -14.70 -38.05 -4.35
CA GLY A 568 -13.26 -38.29 -4.45
C GLY A 568 -12.57 -38.55 -3.11
N ASP A 569 -13.31 -38.97 -2.08
CA ASP A 569 -12.78 -39.20 -0.73
C ASP A 569 -12.06 -40.57 -0.60
N GLY A 570 -12.20 -41.42 -1.62
CA GLY A 570 -11.60 -42.74 -1.74
C GLY A 570 -12.53 -43.89 -1.34
N ILE A 571 -13.81 -43.61 -1.06
CA ILE A 571 -14.82 -44.57 -0.62
C ILE A 571 -15.91 -44.67 -1.71
N PRO A 572 -16.11 -45.85 -2.32
CA PRO A 572 -17.10 -45.96 -3.40
C PRO A 572 -18.52 -45.63 -2.93
N ASN A 573 -19.31 -44.93 -3.77
CA ASN A 573 -20.65 -44.41 -3.47
C ASN A 573 -21.59 -45.39 -2.73
N GLY A 574 -21.51 -46.69 -3.03
CA GLY A 574 -22.37 -47.71 -2.42
C GLY A 574 -21.95 -48.18 -1.03
N LEU A 575 -20.76 -47.77 -0.56
CA LEU A 575 -20.21 -48.03 0.77
C LEU A 575 -20.07 -46.75 1.60
N ASP A 576 -20.26 -45.62 0.96
CA ASP A 576 -20.12 -44.29 1.54
C ASP A 576 -21.41 -43.86 2.26
N ASN A 577 -21.27 -43.40 3.50
CA ASN A 577 -22.37 -42.81 4.27
C ASN A 577 -22.58 -41.30 4.01
N CYS A 578 -21.69 -40.66 3.26
CA CYS A 578 -21.86 -39.31 2.69
C CYS A 578 -21.42 -39.24 1.23
N PRO A 579 -22.16 -39.87 0.30
CA PRO A 579 -21.72 -40.01 -1.09
C PRO A 579 -21.46 -38.72 -1.87
N LYS A 580 -21.63 -37.51 -1.31
CA LYS A 580 -21.44 -36.23 -2.02
C LYS A 580 -20.57 -35.26 -1.22
N VAL A 581 -20.07 -35.66 -0.05
CA VAL A 581 -19.35 -34.78 0.87
C VAL A 581 -18.14 -35.54 1.41
N PRO A 582 -16.91 -35.12 1.04
CA PRO A 582 -15.74 -35.91 1.33
C PRO A 582 -15.55 -36.17 2.82
N ASN A 583 -15.67 -37.42 3.24
CA ASN A 583 -15.54 -37.81 4.64
C ASN A 583 -14.78 -39.14 4.82
N PRO A 584 -13.46 -39.16 4.57
CA PRO A 584 -12.66 -40.39 4.56
C PRO A 584 -12.67 -41.20 5.86
N LEU A 585 -13.13 -40.60 6.96
CA LEU A 585 -13.27 -41.23 8.27
C LEU A 585 -14.61 -41.94 8.48
N GLN A 586 -15.63 -41.70 7.63
CA GLN A 586 -16.97 -42.29 7.70
C GLN A 586 -17.54 -42.28 9.12
N THR A 587 -17.38 -41.15 9.80
CA THR A 587 -17.91 -41.01 11.17
C THR A 587 -19.42 -40.84 11.08
N ASP A 588 -20.14 -41.59 11.91
CA ASP A 588 -21.60 -41.62 12.02
C ASP A 588 -21.88 -41.82 13.52
N ARG A 589 -22.12 -40.70 14.23
CA ARG A 589 -22.18 -40.67 15.69
C ARG A 589 -23.50 -41.18 16.24
N ASP A 590 -24.61 -40.97 15.53
CA ASP A 590 -25.95 -41.34 15.97
C ASP A 590 -26.46 -42.66 15.38
N GLU A 591 -25.66 -43.29 14.52
CA GLU A 591 -25.86 -44.60 13.89
C GLU A 591 -27.12 -44.65 13.00
N ASP A 592 -27.47 -43.54 12.34
CA ASP A 592 -28.63 -43.45 11.47
C ASP A 592 -28.37 -43.89 10.01
N GLY A 593 -27.09 -44.04 9.65
CA GLY A 593 -26.62 -44.44 8.33
C GLY A 593 -26.20 -43.29 7.42
N VAL A 594 -26.30 -42.04 7.88
CA VAL A 594 -25.79 -40.82 7.25
C VAL A 594 -24.56 -40.37 8.03
N GLY A 595 -23.47 -40.01 7.35
CA GLY A 595 -22.25 -39.60 8.04
C GLY A 595 -22.32 -38.17 8.59
N ASP A 596 -21.61 -37.89 9.68
CA ASP A 596 -21.61 -36.59 10.37
C ASP A 596 -21.29 -35.40 9.45
N ALA A 597 -20.54 -35.62 8.36
CA ALA A 597 -20.14 -34.58 7.42
C ALA A 597 -21.27 -34.08 6.53
N CYS A 598 -22.28 -34.91 6.28
CA CYS A 598 -23.44 -34.60 5.43
C CYS A 598 -24.77 -34.77 6.16
N ASP A 599 -24.73 -35.06 7.46
CA ASP A 599 -25.90 -35.19 8.29
C ASP A 599 -26.34 -33.80 8.79
N SER A 600 -27.60 -33.46 8.50
CA SER A 600 -28.26 -32.25 8.96
C SER A 600 -28.54 -32.24 10.48
N CYS A 601 -28.54 -33.41 11.11
CA CYS A 601 -28.69 -33.62 12.55
C CYS A 601 -27.67 -34.62 13.15
N PRO A 602 -26.35 -34.31 13.19
CA PRO A 602 -25.27 -35.24 13.58
C PRO A 602 -25.31 -35.86 14.99
N GLU A 603 -26.32 -35.54 15.79
CA GLU A 603 -26.53 -36.00 17.17
C GLU A 603 -27.84 -36.80 17.32
N MET A 604 -28.71 -36.82 16.31
CA MET A 604 -30.09 -37.31 16.40
C MET A 604 -30.57 -37.98 15.12
N SER A 605 -30.70 -39.31 15.21
CA SER A 605 -31.05 -40.16 14.08
C SER A 605 -32.22 -39.67 13.23
N ASN A 606 -31.93 -39.32 11.97
CA ASN A 606 -32.83 -38.81 10.96
C ASN A 606 -32.48 -39.35 9.55
N PRO A 607 -32.59 -40.68 9.29
CA PRO A 607 -32.08 -41.31 8.06
C PRO A 607 -32.64 -40.78 6.73
N THR A 608 -33.74 -40.01 6.77
CA THR A 608 -34.37 -39.41 5.60
C THR A 608 -33.86 -38.02 5.26
N GLN A 609 -33.10 -37.37 6.15
CA GLN A 609 -32.50 -36.05 5.96
C GLN A 609 -33.51 -35.03 5.41
N THR A 610 -34.73 -35.04 5.95
CA THR A 610 -35.77 -34.10 5.52
C THR A 610 -35.51 -32.75 6.16
N ASP A 611 -35.58 -31.71 5.33
CA ASP A 611 -35.38 -30.31 5.66
C ASP A 611 -36.51 -29.54 4.95
N ALA A 612 -37.58 -29.25 5.69
CA ALA A 612 -38.84 -28.74 5.13
C ALA A 612 -38.76 -27.25 4.75
N ASP A 613 -37.94 -26.46 5.44
CA ASP A 613 -37.76 -25.03 5.21
C ASP A 613 -36.40 -24.66 4.63
N SER A 614 -35.55 -25.63 4.29
CA SER A 614 -34.32 -25.45 3.51
C SER A 614 -33.29 -24.54 4.19
N ASP A 615 -33.15 -24.67 5.50
CA ASP A 615 -32.21 -23.93 6.34
C ASP A 615 -30.90 -24.70 6.64
N LEU A 616 -30.77 -25.94 6.13
CA LEU A 616 -29.67 -26.88 6.34
C LEU A 616 -29.68 -27.58 7.72
N VAL A 617 -30.75 -27.41 8.50
CA VAL A 617 -31.01 -28.12 9.75
C VAL A 617 -32.17 -29.09 9.54
N GLY A 618 -31.96 -30.37 9.83
CA GLY A 618 -32.99 -31.38 9.57
C GLY A 618 -34.18 -31.25 10.52
N ASP A 619 -35.38 -31.60 10.06
CA ASP A 619 -36.66 -31.46 10.78
C ASP A 619 -36.65 -32.08 12.20
N VAL A 620 -35.79 -33.08 12.43
CA VAL A 620 -35.68 -33.80 13.72
C VAL A 620 -34.96 -32.95 14.78
N CYS A 621 -33.99 -32.13 14.36
CA CYS A 621 -33.21 -31.25 15.23
C CYS A 621 -33.55 -29.77 15.08
N ASP A 622 -34.33 -29.42 14.07
CA ASP A 622 -34.87 -28.09 13.89
C ASP A 622 -35.87 -27.77 15.00
N THR A 623 -35.56 -26.70 15.74
CA THR A 623 -36.41 -26.17 16.81
C THR A 623 -37.14 -24.90 16.41
N ASN A 624 -36.69 -24.23 15.34
CA ASN A 624 -37.11 -22.88 14.95
C ASN A 624 -37.01 -21.84 16.10
N GLU A 625 -36.31 -22.16 17.19
CA GLU A 625 -36.09 -21.27 18.33
C GLU A 625 -34.79 -20.49 18.09
N ASP A 626 -34.94 -19.30 17.51
CA ASP A 626 -33.89 -18.31 17.28
C ASP A 626 -34.25 -17.03 18.07
N SER A 627 -33.55 -16.83 19.19
CA SER A 627 -33.83 -15.79 20.17
C SER A 627 -33.46 -14.39 19.69
N ASP A 628 -32.44 -14.24 18.86
CA ASP A 628 -31.91 -12.94 18.45
C ASP A 628 -32.24 -12.55 17.00
N GLY A 629 -32.68 -13.51 16.19
CA GLY A 629 -33.24 -13.37 14.86
C GLY A 629 -32.21 -13.42 13.73
N ASP A 630 -31.02 -13.97 13.95
CA ASP A 630 -29.92 -13.99 12.99
C ASP A 630 -29.97 -15.16 11.99
N GLY A 631 -30.82 -16.15 12.22
CA GLY A 631 -31.03 -17.32 11.35
C GLY A 631 -30.38 -18.61 11.83
N HIS A 632 -29.64 -18.59 12.95
CA HIS A 632 -29.17 -19.79 13.63
C HIS A 632 -30.04 -20.08 14.84
N GLN A 633 -30.45 -21.34 15.02
CA GLN A 633 -31.21 -21.72 16.21
C GLN A 633 -30.33 -21.69 17.46
N ASP A 634 -30.92 -21.37 18.62
CA ASP A 634 -30.23 -21.18 19.92
C ASP A 634 -29.31 -22.34 20.32
N THR A 635 -29.56 -23.56 19.82
CA THR A 635 -28.75 -24.75 20.14
C THR A 635 -27.52 -24.92 19.25
N LYS A 636 -27.48 -24.26 18.09
CA LYS A 636 -26.39 -24.30 17.10
C LYS A 636 -25.68 -22.95 16.96
N ASP A 637 -26.19 -21.90 17.61
CA ASP A 637 -25.63 -20.56 17.61
C ASP A 637 -24.51 -20.43 18.67
N ASN A 638 -23.32 -19.95 18.25
CA ASN A 638 -22.19 -19.66 19.14
C ASN A 638 -22.35 -18.35 19.93
N CYS A 639 -23.34 -17.50 19.59
CA CYS A 639 -23.76 -16.31 20.33
C CYS A 639 -25.29 -16.14 20.43
N PRO A 640 -26.03 -17.02 21.15
CA PRO A 640 -27.51 -17.11 21.17
C PRO A 640 -28.36 -15.87 21.52
N GLN A 641 -27.74 -14.73 21.82
CA GLN A 641 -28.41 -13.49 22.25
C GLN A 641 -27.94 -12.26 21.46
N LEU A 642 -26.93 -12.40 20.60
CA LEU A 642 -26.30 -11.32 19.86
C LEU A 642 -26.18 -11.72 18.38
N PRO A 643 -26.91 -11.06 17.46
CA PRO A 643 -26.99 -11.51 16.08
C PRO A 643 -25.63 -11.56 15.40
N ASN A 644 -25.24 -12.75 14.93
CA ASN A 644 -23.98 -13.01 14.26
C ASN A 644 -24.13 -14.13 13.22
N SER A 645 -24.97 -13.91 12.21
CA SER A 645 -25.25 -14.85 11.13
C SER A 645 -24.02 -15.47 10.45
N SER A 646 -22.86 -14.78 10.45
CA SER A 646 -21.60 -15.32 9.93
C SER A 646 -20.94 -16.37 10.82
N GLN A 647 -21.31 -16.47 12.10
CA GLN A 647 -20.82 -17.43 13.10
C GLN A 647 -19.28 -17.51 13.19
N LEU A 648 -18.60 -16.38 12.99
CA LEU A 648 -17.14 -16.32 13.10
C LEU A 648 -16.70 -16.67 14.53
N ASP A 649 -15.66 -17.50 14.62
CA ASP A 649 -15.03 -18.00 15.85
C ASP A 649 -13.52 -18.13 15.54
N SER A 650 -12.81 -17.01 15.65
CA SER A 650 -11.45 -16.84 15.15
C SER A 650 -10.42 -17.70 15.87
N ASP A 651 -10.63 -18.01 17.16
CA ASP A 651 -9.75 -18.86 17.96
C ASP A 651 -10.26 -20.31 18.15
N ASN A 652 -11.47 -20.60 17.67
CA ASN A 652 -12.14 -21.89 17.71
C ASN A 652 -12.38 -22.41 19.15
N ASP A 653 -12.71 -21.54 20.09
CA ASP A 653 -13.04 -21.91 21.47
C ASP A 653 -14.53 -22.26 21.68
N GLY A 654 -15.36 -21.99 20.67
CA GLY A 654 -16.79 -22.23 20.63
C GLY A 654 -17.66 -21.05 21.08
N LEU A 655 -17.07 -19.90 21.38
CA LEU A 655 -17.74 -18.60 21.49
C LEU A 655 -17.53 -17.83 20.19
N GLY A 656 -18.57 -17.18 19.68
CA GLY A 656 -18.42 -16.36 18.47
C GLY A 656 -17.79 -14.99 18.76
N ASP A 657 -17.06 -14.43 17.80
CA ASP A 657 -16.33 -13.16 17.90
C ASP A 657 -17.23 -11.98 18.39
N GLU A 658 -18.53 -11.99 18.04
CA GLU A 658 -19.47 -10.93 18.46
C GLU A 658 -19.82 -10.95 19.95
N CYS A 659 -19.65 -12.10 20.61
CA CYS A 659 -19.93 -12.28 22.04
C CYS A 659 -18.71 -12.70 22.88
N ASP A 660 -17.55 -12.91 22.24
CA ASP A 660 -16.26 -13.00 22.89
C ASP A 660 -15.72 -11.58 23.23
N GLY A 661 -14.72 -11.51 24.09
CA GLY A 661 -13.97 -10.29 24.37
C GLY A 661 -12.46 -10.44 24.23
N ASP A 662 -12.00 -11.53 23.61
CA ASP A 662 -10.60 -11.88 23.29
C ASP A 662 -10.59 -12.83 22.08
N ASP A 663 -10.93 -12.32 20.88
CA ASP A 663 -11.25 -13.11 19.66
C ASP A 663 -10.11 -14.03 19.17
N ASP A 664 -8.86 -13.78 19.58
CA ASP A 664 -7.69 -14.57 19.22
C ASP A 664 -7.05 -15.32 20.40
N ASN A 665 -7.68 -15.24 21.58
CA ASN A 665 -7.29 -15.86 22.84
C ASN A 665 -5.80 -15.61 23.23
N ASP A 666 -5.25 -14.45 22.86
CA ASP A 666 -3.86 -14.10 23.14
C ASP A 666 -3.64 -13.51 24.55
N GLY A 667 -4.74 -13.15 25.23
CA GLY A 667 -4.80 -12.59 26.57
C GLY A 667 -4.93 -11.06 26.62
N VAL A 668 -5.09 -10.39 25.49
CA VAL A 668 -5.35 -8.95 25.36
C VAL A 668 -6.78 -8.73 24.87
N PRO A 669 -7.66 -8.12 25.68
CA PRO A 669 -9.06 -7.95 25.26
C PRO A 669 -9.24 -6.96 24.10
N ASP A 670 -10.17 -7.24 23.19
CA ASP A 670 -10.34 -6.50 21.91
C ASP A 670 -10.58 -5.01 22.11
N TYR A 671 -11.53 -4.66 22.99
CA TYR A 671 -12.01 -3.28 23.14
C TYR A 671 -11.71 -2.68 24.52
N VAL A 672 -11.39 -3.50 25.52
CA VAL A 672 -11.31 -3.06 26.93
C VAL A 672 -9.90 -3.12 27.50
N PRO A 673 -9.50 -2.18 28.39
CA PRO A 673 -8.17 -2.21 29.02
C PRO A 673 -7.91 -3.52 29.81
N PRO A 674 -6.73 -4.17 29.69
CA PRO A 674 -5.45 -3.62 29.20
C PRO A 674 -5.29 -3.44 27.68
N GLY A 675 -6.26 -3.86 26.86
CA GLY A 675 -6.38 -3.50 25.44
C GLY A 675 -6.70 -2.01 25.20
N PRO A 676 -7.17 -1.63 24.00
CA PRO A 676 -7.66 -2.49 22.91
C PRO A 676 -6.55 -3.29 22.21
N ASP A 677 -6.92 -4.44 21.65
CA ASP A 677 -6.04 -5.23 20.79
C ASP A 677 -5.81 -4.54 19.45
N ASN A 678 -4.55 -4.49 18.99
CA ASN A 678 -4.18 -3.91 17.71
C ASN A 678 -4.14 -4.91 16.55
N CYS A 679 -4.32 -6.21 16.81
CA CYS A 679 -4.54 -7.30 15.86
C CYS A 679 -5.59 -8.28 16.39
N ARG A 680 -6.85 -7.82 16.47
CA ARG A 680 -7.98 -8.57 17.07
C ARG A 680 -8.09 -10.05 16.70
N LEU A 681 -7.79 -10.42 15.45
CA LEU A 681 -7.99 -11.79 14.94
C LEU A 681 -6.68 -12.60 14.86
N VAL A 682 -5.53 -12.01 15.22
CA VAL A 682 -4.22 -12.60 14.99
C VAL A 682 -3.34 -12.52 16.24
N PRO A 683 -3.06 -13.66 16.92
CA PRO A 683 -2.43 -13.69 18.23
C PRO A 683 -1.12 -12.91 18.29
N ASN A 684 -1.08 -11.81 19.05
CA ASN A 684 0.09 -10.98 19.20
C ASN A 684 0.28 -10.37 20.63
N PRO A 685 0.53 -11.18 21.69
CA PRO A 685 0.45 -10.74 23.11
C PRO A 685 1.38 -9.59 23.54
N ASN A 686 2.31 -9.20 22.67
CA ASN A 686 3.25 -8.10 22.86
C ASN A 686 2.75 -6.75 22.29
N GLN A 687 1.63 -6.73 21.56
CA GLN A 687 1.01 -5.56 20.94
C GLN A 687 2.04 -4.69 20.19
N LYS A 688 2.93 -5.33 19.43
CA LYS A 688 4.03 -4.64 18.75
C LYS A 688 3.51 -3.88 17.53
N ASP A 689 3.51 -2.57 17.66
CA ASP A 689 3.22 -1.59 16.60
C ASP A 689 4.44 -0.66 16.43
N SER A 690 5.16 -0.80 15.31
CA SER A 690 6.41 -0.10 15.03
C SER A 690 6.20 1.30 14.45
N ASP A 691 5.09 1.56 13.76
CA ASP A 691 4.82 2.82 13.08
C ASP A 691 3.82 3.72 13.85
N GLY A 692 3.13 3.16 14.84
CA GLY A 692 2.20 3.83 15.74
C GLY A 692 0.85 4.15 15.10
N ASN A 693 0.45 3.41 14.06
CA ASN A 693 -0.79 3.66 13.33
C ASN A 693 -2.03 3.04 14.04
N GLY A 694 -1.83 2.22 15.07
CA GLY A 694 -2.90 1.57 15.85
C GLY A 694 -3.26 0.17 15.38
N ILE A 695 -2.66 -0.32 14.30
CA ILE A 695 -2.72 -1.70 13.80
C ILE A 695 -1.37 -2.36 14.11
N GLY A 696 -1.37 -3.60 14.62
CA GLY A 696 -0.14 -4.30 14.98
C GLY A 696 0.66 -4.75 13.75
N ASP A 697 2.00 -4.84 13.90
CA ASP A 697 2.91 -5.23 12.82
C ASP A 697 2.61 -6.62 12.22
N VAL A 698 1.88 -7.47 12.95
CA VAL A 698 1.59 -8.86 12.55
C VAL A 698 0.43 -8.92 11.54
N CYS A 699 -0.52 -8.00 11.62
CA CYS A 699 -1.76 -7.96 10.86
C CYS A 699 -1.89 -6.67 9.99
N GLU A 700 -0.76 -6.05 9.64
CA GLU A 700 -0.73 -4.70 9.05
C GLU A 700 -1.30 -4.62 7.62
N ASP A 701 -1.12 -5.68 6.82
CA ASP A 701 -1.56 -5.75 5.42
C ASP A 701 -2.66 -6.81 5.18
N ASP A 702 -2.95 -7.61 6.20
CA ASP A 702 -3.80 -8.82 6.17
C ASP A 702 -4.32 -9.01 7.60
N PHE A 703 -5.52 -8.52 7.87
CA PHE A 703 -6.04 -8.35 9.23
C PHE A 703 -6.55 -9.65 9.86
N ASP A 704 -7.09 -10.58 9.07
CA ASP A 704 -7.58 -11.89 9.51
C ASP A 704 -6.63 -13.06 9.17
N ASN A 705 -5.50 -12.77 8.52
CA ASN A 705 -4.41 -13.69 8.22
C ASN A 705 -4.87 -14.87 7.32
N ASP A 706 -5.74 -14.58 6.35
CA ASP A 706 -6.25 -15.50 5.33
C ASP A 706 -5.35 -15.60 4.08
N ALA A 707 -4.25 -14.83 4.06
CA ALA A 707 -3.27 -14.68 2.97
C ALA A 707 -3.74 -13.84 1.76
N VAL A 708 -4.89 -13.19 1.85
CA VAL A 708 -5.39 -12.13 0.97
C VAL A 708 -5.17 -10.79 1.65
N VAL A 709 -4.78 -9.78 0.87
CA VAL A 709 -4.49 -8.45 1.42
C VAL A 709 -5.78 -7.64 1.54
N ASP A 710 -5.94 -6.86 2.62
CA ASP A 710 -7.16 -6.09 2.90
C ASP A 710 -7.78 -5.34 1.69
N PRO A 711 -7.00 -4.72 0.78
CA PRO A 711 -7.57 -3.99 -0.36
C PRO A 711 -8.16 -4.89 -1.46
N LEU A 712 -7.79 -6.16 -1.48
CA LEU A 712 -8.30 -7.17 -2.41
C LEU A 712 -9.30 -8.10 -1.75
N ASP A 713 -9.28 -8.13 -0.42
CA ASP A 713 -10.19 -8.93 0.37
C ASP A 713 -11.57 -8.25 0.49
N VAL A 714 -12.58 -9.07 0.22
CA VAL A 714 -13.99 -8.75 0.30
C VAL A 714 -14.46 -8.66 1.76
N CYS A 715 -13.86 -9.42 2.67
CA CYS A 715 -14.18 -9.40 4.08
C CYS A 715 -12.91 -9.43 4.95
N PRO A 716 -12.18 -8.29 5.10
CA PRO A 716 -10.93 -8.19 5.87
C PRO A 716 -11.01 -8.44 7.38
N GLU A 717 -12.12 -8.98 7.88
CA GLU A 717 -12.29 -9.38 9.28
C GLU A 717 -12.88 -10.80 9.34
N SER A 718 -12.67 -11.62 8.31
CA SER A 718 -13.23 -12.96 8.18
C SER A 718 -12.29 -13.84 7.38
N ALA A 719 -11.53 -14.67 8.09
CA ALA A 719 -10.56 -15.57 7.46
C ALA A 719 -11.19 -16.64 6.53
N GLU A 720 -12.51 -16.79 6.57
CA GLU A 720 -13.26 -17.74 5.74
C GLU A 720 -13.66 -17.15 4.37
N VAL A 721 -13.76 -15.82 4.24
CA VAL A 721 -14.42 -15.15 3.10
C VAL A 721 -13.49 -14.17 2.40
N THR A 722 -12.74 -14.68 1.43
CA THR A 722 -11.68 -13.88 0.77
C THR A 722 -12.15 -13.08 -0.46
N LEU A 723 -13.12 -13.62 -1.21
CA LEU A 723 -13.53 -13.14 -2.53
C LEU A 723 -15.04 -13.36 -2.71
N THR A 724 -15.64 -12.68 -3.68
CA THR A 724 -17.01 -13.00 -4.11
C THR A 724 -17.05 -14.31 -4.89
N ASP A 725 -17.77 -15.30 -4.39
CA ASP A 725 -17.85 -16.63 -4.99
C ASP A 725 -19.23 -17.27 -4.79
N PHE A 726 -19.97 -17.46 -5.90
CA PHE A 726 -21.24 -18.21 -5.94
C PHE A 726 -21.13 -19.55 -6.67
N ARG A 727 -19.93 -20.14 -6.83
CA ARG A 727 -19.78 -21.48 -7.45
C ARG A 727 -20.46 -22.56 -6.63
N ALA A 728 -20.35 -22.48 -5.31
CA ALA A 728 -21.11 -23.31 -4.39
C ALA A 728 -22.37 -22.57 -3.96
N TYR A 729 -23.54 -23.11 -4.32
CA TYR A 729 -24.83 -22.54 -3.97
C TYR A 729 -25.85 -23.64 -3.65
N GLN A 730 -26.84 -23.28 -2.84
CA GLN A 730 -28.04 -24.04 -2.58
C GLN A 730 -29.12 -23.62 -3.59
N THR A 731 -29.74 -24.59 -4.25
CA THR A 731 -30.94 -24.34 -5.06
C THR A 731 -32.17 -24.56 -4.19
N VAL A 732 -33.02 -23.54 -4.07
CA VAL A 732 -34.26 -23.60 -3.28
C VAL A 732 -35.46 -23.44 -4.20
N VAL A 733 -36.36 -24.40 -4.17
CA VAL A 733 -37.60 -24.41 -4.98
C VAL A 733 -38.75 -23.89 -4.14
N LEU A 734 -39.40 -22.81 -4.57
CA LEU A 734 -40.44 -22.14 -3.78
C LEU A 734 -41.88 -22.61 -4.08
N ASP A 735 -42.06 -23.44 -5.12
CA ASP A 735 -43.33 -24.10 -5.44
C ASP A 735 -43.13 -25.56 -5.89
N PRO A 736 -42.83 -26.50 -4.96
CA PRO A 736 -42.58 -27.90 -5.31
C PRO A 736 -43.83 -28.64 -5.84
N GLU A 737 -45.04 -28.09 -5.63
CA GLU A 737 -46.31 -28.67 -6.07
C GLU A 737 -46.83 -28.10 -7.41
N GLY A 738 -46.03 -27.25 -8.10
CA GLY A 738 -46.43 -26.52 -9.29
C GLY A 738 -46.83 -27.37 -10.51
N ASP A 739 -47.59 -26.77 -11.45
CA ASP A 739 -48.09 -27.44 -12.67
C ASP A 739 -47.02 -27.54 -13.79
N ALA A 740 -46.00 -26.67 -13.78
CA ALA A 740 -44.94 -26.64 -14.79
C ALA A 740 -43.80 -27.62 -14.46
N GLN A 741 -43.40 -27.72 -13.19
CA GLN A 741 -42.28 -28.52 -12.68
C GLN A 741 -41.03 -28.37 -13.56
N ILE A 742 -40.71 -27.12 -13.90
CA ILE A 742 -39.47 -26.79 -14.59
C ILE A 742 -38.62 -26.06 -13.57
N ASP A 743 -37.59 -26.75 -13.08
CA ASP A 743 -36.62 -26.16 -12.18
C ASP A 743 -35.72 -25.15 -12.93
N PRO A 744 -35.24 -24.11 -12.24
CA PRO A 744 -34.27 -23.19 -12.82
C PRO A 744 -32.96 -23.92 -13.15
N ASN A 745 -32.40 -23.62 -14.32
CA ASN A 745 -31.06 -24.05 -14.68
C ASN A 745 -30.09 -22.88 -14.46
N TRP A 746 -29.18 -23.04 -13.51
CA TRP A 746 -28.18 -22.03 -13.14
C TRP A 746 -26.82 -22.39 -13.72
N VAL A 747 -26.22 -21.44 -14.44
CA VAL A 747 -24.86 -21.56 -14.98
C VAL A 747 -24.00 -20.50 -14.30
N VAL A 748 -22.90 -20.93 -13.68
CA VAL A 748 -21.99 -20.03 -12.96
C VAL A 748 -20.73 -19.80 -13.81
N LEU A 749 -20.44 -18.52 -14.09
CA LEU A 749 -19.32 -18.04 -14.89
C LEU A 749 -18.44 -17.12 -14.05
N ASN A 750 -17.33 -16.62 -14.62
CA ASN A 750 -16.42 -15.69 -13.95
C ASN A 750 -16.03 -16.12 -12.53
N GLN A 751 -15.75 -17.41 -12.34
CA GLN A 751 -15.35 -18.00 -11.06
C GLN A 751 -16.33 -17.72 -9.90
N GLY A 752 -17.64 -17.62 -10.17
CA GLY A 752 -18.64 -17.36 -9.13
C GLY A 752 -19.12 -15.91 -9.07
N MET A 753 -18.60 -15.01 -9.89
CA MET A 753 -19.04 -13.61 -9.95
C MET A 753 -20.08 -13.33 -11.04
N GLU A 754 -20.51 -14.36 -11.78
CA GLU A 754 -21.56 -14.24 -12.77
C GLU A 754 -22.46 -15.47 -12.76
N ILE A 755 -23.77 -15.26 -12.78
CA ILE A 755 -24.78 -16.32 -12.81
C ILE A 755 -25.71 -16.05 -14.00
N VAL A 756 -25.99 -17.08 -14.77
CA VAL A 756 -26.95 -17.06 -15.87
C VAL A 756 -28.04 -18.08 -15.61
N GLN A 757 -29.30 -17.68 -15.79
CA GLN A 757 -30.45 -18.58 -15.72
C GLN A 757 -31.11 -18.67 -17.10
N THR A 758 -31.30 -19.88 -17.60
CA THR A 758 -31.63 -20.14 -19.02
C THR A 758 -33.08 -20.59 -19.26
N MET A 759 -33.81 -21.00 -18.22
CA MET A 759 -35.11 -21.65 -18.35
C MET A 759 -36.27 -20.74 -17.95
N ASN A 760 -37.42 -20.84 -18.60
CA ASN A 760 -38.64 -20.30 -18.02
C ASN A 760 -39.14 -21.25 -16.92
N SER A 761 -38.79 -20.95 -15.67
CA SER A 761 -38.91 -21.86 -14.54
C SER A 761 -39.94 -21.44 -13.49
N ASP A 762 -40.30 -22.39 -12.63
CA ASP A 762 -40.95 -22.16 -11.35
C ASP A 762 -40.11 -21.20 -10.47
N PRO A 763 -40.70 -20.55 -9.44
CA PRO A 763 -39.97 -19.62 -8.59
C PRO A 763 -38.85 -20.35 -7.85
N GLY A 764 -37.63 -19.89 -8.04
CA GLY A 764 -36.44 -20.53 -7.51
C GLY A 764 -35.37 -19.54 -7.07
N LEU A 765 -34.55 -20.00 -6.13
CA LEU A 765 -33.44 -19.27 -5.57
C LEU A 765 -32.14 -20.03 -5.85
N ALA A 766 -31.08 -19.31 -6.17
CA ALA A 766 -29.71 -19.79 -5.99
C ALA A 766 -29.07 -18.97 -4.87
N VAL A 767 -28.80 -19.61 -3.73
CA VAL A 767 -28.34 -18.98 -2.49
C VAL A 767 -26.91 -19.43 -2.21
N GLY A 768 -25.96 -18.50 -2.11
CA GLY A 768 -24.59 -18.82 -1.69
C GLY A 768 -24.56 -19.32 -0.25
N TYR A 769 -23.55 -20.11 0.13
CA TYR A 769 -23.45 -20.65 1.49
C TYR A 769 -22.97 -19.63 2.52
N THR A 770 -22.17 -18.65 2.11
CA THR A 770 -21.64 -17.62 3.01
C THR A 770 -22.76 -16.75 3.57
N ALA A 771 -22.76 -16.60 4.89
CA ALA A 771 -23.68 -15.75 5.63
C ALA A 771 -23.00 -14.46 6.11
N PHE A 772 -23.78 -13.39 6.25
CA PHE A 772 -23.26 -12.07 6.56
C PHE A 772 -24.07 -11.39 7.67
N ASN A 773 -23.38 -10.64 8.52
CA ASN A 773 -23.98 -9.70 9.46
C ASN A 773 -24.31 -8.42 8.68
N GLY A 774 -23.38 -7.48 8.53
CA GLY A 774 -23.52 -6.31 7.65
C GLY A 774 -22.92 -6.55 6.26
N VAL A 775 -23.65 -6.20 5.21
CA VAL A 775 -23.21 -6.44 3.83
C VAL A 775 -23.57 -5.31 2.87
N ASP A 776 -22.63 -5.00 1.99
CA ASP A 776 -22.88 -4.26 0.76
C ASP A 776 -22.86 -5.26 -0.40
N PHE A 777 -23.96 -5.36 -1.15
CA PHE A 777 -24.09 -6.33 -2.26
C PHE A 777 -24.51 -5.62 -3.53
N GLU A 778 -23.73 -5.77 -4.59
CA GLU A 778 -23.98 -5.16 -5.88
C GLU A 778 -23.76 -6.14 -7.02
N GLY A 779 -24.37 -5.83 -8.16
CA GLY A 779 -24.29 -6.67 -9.35
C GLY A 779 -25.05 -6.05 -10.50
N THR A 780 -24.83 -6.60 -11.68
CA THR A 780 -25.41 -6.14 -12.93
C THR A 780 -26.52 -7.09 -13.36
N PHE A 781 -27.72 -6.55 -13.46
CA PHE A 781 -28.93 -7.22 -13.92
C PHE A 781 -29.14 -6.97 -15.41
N HIS A 782 -29.26 -8.03 -16.19
CA HIS A 782 -29.54 -7.96 -17.62
C HIS A 782 -30.43 -9.14 -18.06
N VAL A 783 -31.45 -8.87 -18.87
CA VAL A 783 -32.29 -9.91 -19.49
C VAL A 783 -31.95 -9.97 -20.97
N ASN A 784 -31.25 -11.03 -21.41
CA ASN A 784 -30.69 -11.15 -22.77
C ASN A 784 -31.72 -11.71 -23.79
N THR A 785 -32.99 -11.43 -23.57
CA THR A 785 -34.06 -11.83 -24.49
C THR A 785 -35.10 -10.72 -24.62
N VAL A 786 -35.95 -10.87 -25.63
CA VAL A 786 -37.18 -10.07 -25.84
C VAL A 786 -38.43 -10.92 -25.57
N THR A 787 -38.24 -12.16 -25.13
CA THR A 787 -39.29 -13.10 -24.75
C THR A 787 -39.56 -12.98 -23.25
N ASP A 788 -40.83 -13.14 -22.91
CA ASP A 788 -41.35 -13.00 -21.55
C ASP A 788 -41.25 -11.58 -20.95
N ASP A 789 -41.92 -11.37 -19.82
CA ASP A 789 -41.99 -10.07 -19.15
C ASP A 789 -42.05 -10.16 -17.61
N ASP A 790 -41.52 -11.26 -17.08
CA ASP A 790 -41.73 -11.79 -15.73
C ASP A 790 -40.68 -11.32 -14.71
N TYR A 791 -40.61 -11.99 -13.56
CA TYR A 791 -39.85 -11.53 -12.40
C TYR A 791 -38.42 -12.05 -12.39
N ALA A 792 -37.50 -11.14 -12.09
CA ALA A 792 -36.12 -11.47 -11.75
C ALA A 792 -35.62 -10.52 -10.65
N GLY A 793 -34.56 -10.90 -9.96
CA GLY A 793 -33.99 -10.08 -8.91
C GLY A 793 -32.95 -10.81 -8.06
N PHE A 794 -32.81 -10.38 -6.83
CA PHE A 794 -31.84 -10.94 -5.88
C PHE A 794 -32.42 -10.93 -4.47
N LEU A 795 -31.80 -11.70 -3.59
CA LEU A 795 -32.20 -11.86 -2.20
C LEU A 795 -31.01 -11.63 -1.26
N PHE A 796 -31.34 -11.29 -0.01
CA PHE A 796 -30.36 -11.07 1.04
C PHE A 796 -30.97 -11.41 2.40
N SER A 797 -30.10 -11.70 3.37
CA SER A 797 -30.49 -12.19 4.70
C SER A 797 -31.41 -13.41 4.60
N TYR A 798 -31.04 -14.35 3.73
CA TYR A 798 -31.70 -15.65 3.68
C TYR A 798 -31.29 -16.47 4.88
N GLN A 799 -32.29 -16.90 5.65
CA GLN A 799 -32.15 -17.79 6.79
C GLN A 799 -32.71 -19.15 6.38
N ASP A 800 -34.00 -19.15 6.05
CA ASP A 800 -34.77 -20.29 5.54
C ASP A 800 -35.69 -19.86 4.38
N SER A 801 -36.34 -20.82 3.73
CA SER A 801 -37.23 -20.61 2.59
C SER A 801 -38.55 -19.88 2.92
N GLY A 802 -38.83 -19.68 4.20
CA GLY A 802 -39.88 -18.81 4.73
C GLY A 802 -39.37 -17.45 5.20
N ARG A 803 -38.06 -17.20 5.35
CA ARG A 803 -37.48 -15.99 5.95
C ARG A 803 -36.30 -15.46 5.14
N PHE A 804 -36.59 -14.48 4.29
CA PHE A 804 -35.57 -13.77 3.50
C PHE A 804 -36.09 -12.44 2.96
N TYR A 805 -35.20 -11.47 2.70
CA TYR A 805 -35.57 -10.29 1.93
C TYR A 805 -35.35 -10.54 0.45
N VAL A 806 -36.23 -10.01 -0.38
CA VAL A 806 -36.14 -10.13 -1.82
C VAL A 806 -36.38 -8.79 -2.50
N VAL A 807 -35.49 -8.46 -3.42
CA VAL A 807 -35.64 -7.37 -4.38
C VAL A 807 -36.02 -8.02 -5.70
N MET A 808 -37.22 -7.72 -6.20
CA MET A 808 -37.73 -8.30 -7.43
C MET A 808 -38.24 -7.22 -8.37
N TRP A 809 -38.13 -7.48 -9.67
CA TRP A 809 -38.50 -6.53 -10.70
C TRP A 809 -39.21 -7.22 -11.86
N LYS A 810 -40.40 -6.73 -12.21
CA LYS A 810 -41.19 -7.19 -13.36
C LYS A 810 -41.25 -6.12 -14.46
N GLN A 811 -41.33 -6.55 -15.72
CA GLN A 811 -41.43 -5.64 -16.87
C GLN A 811 -42.83 -5.06 -17.09
N THR A 812 -43.88 -5.90 -17.09
CA THR A 812 -45.26 -5.45 -17.33
C THR A 812 -46.21 -5.81 -16.19
N GLU A 813 -47.46 -5.31 -16.23
CA GLU A 813 -48.49 -5.66 -15.26
C GLU A 813 -49.18 -6.98 -15.68
N GLN A 814 -49.25 -7.95 -14.77
CA GLN A 814 -49.89 -9.24 -15.04
C GLN A 814 -50.55 -9.83 -13.79
N THR A 815 -51.74 -10.41 -13.98
CA THR A 815 -52.36 -11.27 -12.96
C THR A 815 -51.80 -12.68 -13.12
N TYR A 816 -51.35 -13.29 -12.03
CA TYR A 816 -50.88 -14.68 -12.05
C TYR A 816 -51.98 -15.62 -12.55
N TRP A 817 -51.62 -16.60 -13.36
CA TRP A 817 -52.60 -17.45 -14.04
C TRP A 817 -53.35 -18.39 -13.09
N GLN A 818 -52.73 -18.80 -11.98
CA GLN A 818 -53.42 -19.54 -10.91
C GLN A 818 -54.05 -18.56 -9.91
N ALA A 819 -55.38 -18.56 -9.86
CA ALA A 819 -56.15 -17.71 -8.95
C ALA A 819 -56.28 -18.27 -7.52
N THR A 820 -55.77 -19.49 -7.28
CA THR A 820 -55.68 -20.15 -5.98
C THR A 820 -54.26 -20.08 -5.45
N PRO A 821 -54.04 -19.89 -4.13
CA PRO A 821 -55.06 -19.78 -3.07
C PRO A 821 -55.75 -18.41 -3.03
N PHE A 822 -55.19 -17.38 -3.67
CA PHE A 822 -55.82 -16.09 -3.89
C PHE A 822 -55.33 -15.43 -5.18
N ARG A 823 -56.08 -14.44 -5.67
CA ARG A 823 -55.74 -13.74 -6.91
C ARG A 823 -54.54 -12.80 -6.70
N ALA A 824 -53.37 -13.19 -7.21
CA ALA A 824 -52.17 -12.37 -7.21
C ALA A 824 -52.09 -11.47 -8.44
N VAL A 825 -51.82 -10.18 -8.22
CA VAL A 825 -51.61 -9.18 -9.29
C VAL A 825 -50.23 -8.56 -9.10
N ALA A 826 -49.40 -8.61 -10.14
CA ALA A 826 -48.08 -8.02 -10.19
C ALA A 826 -48.11 -6.71 -10.99
N GLN A 827 -47.52 -5.67 -10.43
CA GLN A 827 -47.27 -4.39 -11.09
C GLN A 827 -45.80 -4.29 -11.52
N PRO A 828 -45.50 -3.56 -12.61
CA PRO A 828 -44.12 -3.34 -13.03
C PRO A 828 -43.42 -2.36 -12.09
N GLY A 829 -42.11 -2.48 -11.99
CA GLY A 829 -41.31 -1.67 -11.05
C GLY A 829 -40.61 -2.48 -9.99
N LEU A 830 -39.53 -1.90 -9.47
CA LEU A 830 -38.70 -2.53 -8.45
C LEU A 830 -39.49 -2.63 -7.15
N GLN A 831 -39.46 -3.80 -6.52
CA GLN A 831 -40.16 -4.09 -5.28
C GLN A 831 -39.17 -4.67 -4.27
N LEU A 832 -39.18 -4.17 -3.05
CA LEU A 832 -38.45 -4.73 -1.92
C LEU A 832 -39.48 -5.34 -0.96
N LYS A 833 -39.36 -6.65 -0.70
CA LYS A 833 -40.27 -7.40 0.16
C LYS A 833 -39.49 -8.13 1.26
N ALA A 834 -40.11 -8.23 2.43
CA ALA A 834 -39.72 -9.15 3.49
C ALA A 834 -40.63 -10.38 3.41
N VAL A 835 -40.04 -11.56 3.27
CA VAL A 835 -40.74 -12.84 3.34
C VAL A 835 -40.63 -13.34 4.76
N THR A 836 -41.77 -13.59 5.39
CA THR A 836 -41.90 -14.18 6.72
C THR A 836 -43.10 -15.11 6.66
N SER A 837 -42.92 -16.24 5.96
CA SER A 837 -43.97 -17.17 5.60
C SER A 837 -44.23 -18.17 6.71
N VAL A 838 -45.47 -18.24 7.16
CA VAL A 838 -45.91 -19.27 8.12
C VAL A 838 -46.16 -20.62 7.42
N SER A 839 -46.37 -20.62 6.11
CA SER A 839 -46.66 -21.86 5.36
C SER A 839 -45.42 -22.53 4.76
N GLY A 840 -44.29 -21.80 4.67
CA GLY A 840 -43.15 -22.22 3.86
C GLY A 840 -43.44 -22.23 2.34
N PRO A 841 -42.60 -22.90 1.55
CA PRO A 841 -42.75 -23.11 0.10
C PRO A 841 -44.11 -23.72 -0.30
N GLY A 842 -44.63 -23.30 -1.44
CA GLY A 842 -45.89 -23.80 -2.01
C GLY A 842 -46.83 -22.70 -2.52
N GLU A 843 -48.10 -23.05 -2.74
CA GLU A 843 -49.05 -22.20 -3.47
C GLU A 843 -49.32 -20.82 -2.83
N HIS A 844 -49.27 -20.75 -1.49
CA HIS A 844 -49.50 -19.52 -0.72
C HIS A 844 -48.35 -18.54 -0.90
N LEU A 845 -47.12 -19.01 -0.68
CA LEU A 845 -45.91 -18.18 -0.79
C LEU A 845 -45.70 -17.75 -2.24
N ARG A 846 -45.86 -18.65 -3.20
CA ARG A 846 -45.80 -18.34 -4.64
C ARG A 846 -46.71 -17.18 -5.04
N ASN A 847 -47.99 -17.26 -4.71
CA ASN A 847 -48.95 -16.19 -5.05
C ASN A 847 -48.63 -14.89 -4.29
N ALA A 848 -48.12 -14.98 -3.06
CA ALA A 848 -47.69 -13.82 -2.27
C ALA A 848 -46.46 -13.12 -2.86
N LEU A 849 -45.49 -13.88 -3.36
CA LEU A 849 -44.31 -13.37 -4.05
C LEU A 849 -44.70 -12.68 -5.35
N TRP A 850 -45.61 -13.26 -6.13
CA TRP A 850 -46.10 -12.63 -7.36
C TRP A 850 -46.84 -11.31 -7.08
N HIS A 851 -47.66 -11.28 -6.03
CA HIS A 851 -48.53 -10.15 -5.73
C HIS A 851 -47.75 -8.89 -5.31
N THR A 852 -48.01 -7.76 -5.96
CA THR A 852 -47.54 -6.44 -5.51
C THR A 852 -48.43 -5.96 -4.37
N GLY A 853 -48.02 -6.22 -3.14
CA GLY A 853 -48.75 -5.80 -1.95
C GLY A 853 -48.34 -6.59 -0.71
N HIS A 854 -49.02 -6.31 0.40
CA HIS A 854 -48.90 -7.11 1.61
C HIS A 854 -49.84 -8.31 1.56
N THR A 855 -49.30 -9.50 1.77
CA THR A 855 -50.04 -10.73 1.99
C THR A 855 -49.83 -11.15 3.45
N PRO A 856 -50.87 -11.13 4.30
CA PRO A 856 -50.76 -11.50 5.71
C PRO A 856 -50.12 -12.87 5.88
N ASP A 857 -49.28 -13.01 6.91
CA ASP A 857 -48.61 -14.26 7.31
C ASP A 857 -47.71 -14.90 6.22
N GLN A 858 -47.36 -14.12 5.18
CA GLN A 858 -46.59 -14.56 4.03
C GLN A 858 -45.51 -13.54 3.64
N VAL A 859 -45.92 -12.40 3.09
CA VAL A 859 -44.99 -11.43 2.47
C VAL A 859 -45.43 -10.00 2.77
N ARG A 860 -44.47 -9.15 3.14
CA ARG A 860 -44.68 -7.73 3.39
C ARG A 860 -43.89 -6.89 2.40
N LEU A 861 -44.60 -6.07 1.62
CA LEU A 861 -44.00 -5.07 0.75
C LEU A 861 -43.43 -3.92 1.60
N LEU A 862 -42.10 -3.77 1.62
CA LEU A 862 -41.40 -2.70 2.33
C LEU A 862 -41.35 -1.43 1.50
N TRP A 863 -41.08 -1.57 0.21
CA TRP A 863 -40.93 -0.46 -0.70
C TRP A 863 -41.24 -0.89 -2.15
N THR A 864 -41.72 0.05 -2.94
CA THR A 864 -41.90 -0.11 -4.39
C THR A 864 -41.54 1.18 -5.11
N ASP A 865 -40.95 1.08 -6.29
CA ASP A 865 -40.60 2.23 -7.11
C ASP A 865 -41.85 3.04 -7.46
N PRO A 866 -41.97 4.31 -6.99
CA PRO A 866 -43.15 5.14 -7.25
C PRO A 866 -43.33 5.49 -8.74
N ARG A 867 -42.30 5.29 -9.57
CA ARG A 867 -42.40 5.50 -11.02
C ARG A 867 -43.12 4.35 -11.71
N ASN A 868 -43.16 3.15 -11.09
CA ASN A 868 -43.83 1.96 -11.59
C ASN A 868 -43.38 1.61 -13.03
N VAL A 869 -42.06 1.62 -13.26
CA VAL A 869 -41.41 1.37 -14.54
C VAL A 869 -40.72 0.00 -14.49
N GLY A 870 -41.10 -0.89 -15.40
CA GLY A 870 -40.45 -2.20 -15.55
C GLY A 870 -39.08 -2.10 -16.22
N TRP A 871 -38.32 -3.19 -16.14
CA TRP A 871 -37.06 -3.34 -16.86
C TRP A 871 -37.29 -3.34 -18.38
N ARG A 872 -36.22 -3.12 -19.15
CA ARG A 872 -36.27 -3.13 -20.62
C ARG A 872 -35.41 -4.27 -21.14
N ASP A 873 -35.85 -4.86 -22.25
CA ASP A 873 -35.13 -5.93 -22.95
C ASP A 873 -33.70 -5.51 -23.26
N LYS A 874 -32.74 -6.44 -23.10
CA LYS A 874 -31.34 -6.27 -23.47
C LYS A 874 -30.73 -4.97 -22.95
N THR A 875 -31.10 -4.59 -21.74
CA THR A 875 -30.62 -3.38 -21.07
C THR A 875 -30.01 -3.75 -19.74
N SER A 876 -28.78 -3.30 -19.50
CA SER A 876 -28.08 -3.55 -18.26
C SER A 876 -28.41 -2.52 -17.18
N TYR A 877 -28.59 -3.00 -15.97
CA TYR A 877 -28.82 -2.19 -14.78
C TYR A 877 -27.90 -2.63 -13.66
N ARG A 878 -27.30 -1.71 -12.91
CA ARG A 878 -26.52 -2.09 -11.72
C ARG A 878 -27.33 -1.82 -10.47
N TRP A 879 -27.49 -2.81 -9.61
CA TRP A 879 -28.05 -2.62 -8.28
C TRP A 879 -26.95 -2.42 -7.24
N GLN A 880 -27.28 -1.70 -6.17
CA GLN A 880 -26.45 -1.61 -4.97
C GLN A 880 -27.35 -1.75 -3.76
N LEU A 881 -27.14 -2.80 -2.97
CA LEU A 881 -27.76 -3.04 -1.68
C LEU A 881 -26.78 -2.62 -0.58
N LEU A 882 -27.27 -1.87 0.40
CA LEU A 882 -26.61 -1.66 1.67
C LEU A 882 -27.51 -2.19 2.78
N HIS A 883 -27.05 -3.20 3.50
CA HIS A 883 -27.79 -3.82 4.59
C HIS A 883 -26.99 -3.81 5.90
N ARG A 884 -27.59 -3.29 6.98
CA ARG A 884 -27.02 -3.29 8.34
C ARG A 884 -28.08 -3.83 9.32
N PRO A 885 -28.16 -5.15 9.51
CA PRO A 885 -29.21 -5.78 10.32
C PRO A 885 -29.16 -5.41 11.80
N GLN A 886 -27.99 -5.07 12.36
CA GLN A 886 -27.81 -4.59 13.74
C GLN A 886 -28.70 -3.38 14.08
N VAL A 887 -29.06 -2.57 13.07
CA VAL A 887 -30.00 -1.44 13.21
C VAL A 887 -31.20 -1.56 12.26
N GLY A 888 -31.30 -2.66 11.52
CA GLY A 888 -32.31 -2.91 10.49
C GLY A 888 -32.22 -2.00 9.26
N TYR A 889 -31.09 -1.36 8.99
CA TYR A 889 -30.96 -0.45 7.85
C TYR A 889 -30.95 -1.24 6.54
N ILE A 890 -31.78 -0.83 5.59
CA ILE A 890 -31.81 -1.35 4.22
C ILE A 890 -31.87 -0.17 3.26
N ARG A 891 -31.03 -0.19 2.22
CA ARG A 891 -31.13 0.73 1.09
C ARG A 891 -30.77 0.03 -0.21
N VAL A 892 -31.63 0.19 -1.21
CA VAL A 892 -31.42 -0.34 -2.56
C VAL A 892 -31.38 0.83 -3.54
N LYS A 893 -30.30 0.88 -4.32
CA LYS A 893 -30.14 1.80 -5.46
C LYS A 893 -30.08 1.01 -6.75
N LEU A 894 -30.60 1.58 -7.82
CA LEU A 894 -30.57 0.99 -9.15
C LEU A 894 -30.14 2.04 -10.17
N TYR A 895 -29.21 1.66 -11.05
CA TYR A 895 -28.66 2.51 -12.09
C TYR A 895 -28.98 1.93 -13.48
N GLU A 896 -29.32 2.80 -14.44
CA GLU A 896 -29.40 2.49 -15.88
C GLU A 896 -28.23 3.22 -16.55
N GLY A 897 -27.21 2.47 -16.97
CA GLY A 897 -25.90 3.05 -17.29
C GLY A 897 -25.36 3.87 -16.10
N PRO A 898 -24.89 5.12 -16.30
CA PRO A 898 -24.40 5.96 -15.21
C PRO A 898 -25.49 6.70 -14.41
N GLN A 899 -26.78 6.57 -14.80
CA GLN A 899 -27.86 7.32 -14.17
C GLN A 899 -28.54 6.52 -13.08
N LEU A 900 -28.59 7.08 -11.86
CA LEU A 900 -29.42 6.54 -10.77
C LEU A 900 -30.90 6.67 -11.15
N VAL A 901 -31.56 5.55 -11.37
CA VAL A 901 -32.97 5.49 -11.77
C VAL A 901 -33.88 5.27 -10.57
N ALA A 902 -33.53 4.40 -9.62
CA ALA A 902 -34.31 4.16 -8.41
C ALA A 902 -33.44 4.21 -7.15
N ASP A 903 -34.00 4.74 -6.07
CA ASP A 903 -33.40 4.75 -4.74
C ASP A 903 -34.54 4.54 -3.73
N SER A 904 -34.44 3.48 -2.92
CA SER A 904 -35.44 3.21 -1.89
C SER A 904 -35.45 4.26 -0.79
N GLY A 905 -34.37 5.03 -0.66
CA GLY A 905 -34.06 5.76 0.56
C GLY A 905 -33.77 4.78 1.70
N VAL A 906 -33.79 5.30 2.93
CA VAL A 906 -33.57 4.48 4.12
C VAL A 906 -34.85 3.73 4.48
N ILE A 907 -34.77 2.42 4.47
CA ILE A 907 -35.79 1.51 5.01
C ILE A 907 -35.25 0.94 6.33
N ILE A 908 -36.11 0.81 7.33
CA ILE A 908 -35.75 0.19 8.61
C ILE A 908 -36.64 -1.03 8.80
N ASP A 909 -36.01 -2.20 8.82
CA ASP A 909 -36.65 -3.49 9.02
C ASP A 909 -35.74 -4.47 9.77
N THR A 910 -36.29 -5.19 10.73
CA THR A 910 -35.53 -6.12 11.59
C THR A 910 -36.15 -7.51 11.61
N SER A 911 -36.87 -7.90 10.55
CA SER A 911 -37.51 -9.22 10.49
C SER A 911 -36.46 -10.35 10.42
N MET A 912 -35.35 -10.10 9.73
CA MET A 912 -34.18 -10.98 9.61
C MET A 912 -32.94 -10.15 9.93
N ARG A 913 -32.02 -10.68 10.75
CA ARG A 913 -30.85 -9.97 11.28
C ARG A 913 -29.50 -10.42 10.72
N GLY A 914 -29.50 -10.73 9.44
CA GLY A 914 -28.33 -11.21 8.71
C GLY A 914 -28.71 -12.49 7.98
N GLY A 915 -27.72 -13.13 7.37
CA GLY A 915 -27.90 -14.39 6.65
C GLY A 915 -27.28 -14.34 5.26
N ARG A 916 -27.75 -15.22 4.38
CA ARG A 916 -27.09 -15.52 3.10
C ARG A 916 -27.58 -14.64 1.95
N LEU A 917 -26.79 -14.59 0.88
CA LEU A 917 -27.09 -13.83 -0.35
C LEU A 917 -27.47 -14.79 -1.49
N GLY A 918 -28.19 -14.28 -2.49
CA GLY A 918 -28.52 -15.07 -3.67
C GLY A 918 -29.22 -14.31 -4.77
N VAL A 919 -29.55 -15.05 -5.84
CA VAL A 919 -30.33 -14.56 -6.97
C VAL A 919 -31.70 -15.21 -7.03
N PHE A 920 -32.67 -14.51 -7.64
CA PHE A 920 -34.08 -14.90 -7.67
C PHE A 920 -34.64 -14.82 -9.09
N CYS A 921 -35.30 -15.88 -9.55
CA CYS A 921 -36.10 -15.86 -10.77
C CYS A 921 -37.50 -16.42 -10.52
N PHE A 922 -38.47 -15.92 -11.27
CA PHE A 922 -39.82 -16.47 -11.29
C PHE A 922 -40.44 -16.24 -12.67
N SER A 923 -40.53 -17.32 -13.45
CA SER A 923 -41.15 -17.37 -14.80
C SER A 923 -40.43 -16.52 -15.86
N GLN A 924 -39.13 -16.26 -15.70
CA GLN A 924 -38.34 -15.48 -16.67
C GLN A 924 -37.07 -16.24 -17.06
N GLU A 925 -36.81 -16.32 -18.37
CA GLU A 925 -35.64 -16.99 -18.96
C GLU A 925 -34.54 -15.99 -19.37
N ASN A 926 -33.32 -16.50 -19.60
CA ASN A 926 -32.15 -15.77 -20.10
C ASN A 926 -31.78 -14.52 -19.28
N ILE A 927 -31.79 -14.70 -17.95
CA ILE A 927 -31.38 -13.66 -17.00
C ILE A 927 -29.88 -13.81 -16.74
N ILE A 928 -29.17 -12.68 -16.73
CA ILE A 928 -27.76 -12.58 -16.40
C ILE A 928 -27.63 -11.69 -15.16
N TRP A 929 -27.03 -12.24 -14.11
CA TRP A 929 -26.51 -11.51 -12.96
C TRP A 929 -24.99 -11.49 -13.08
N SER A 930 -24.46 -10.42 -13.65
CA SER A 930 -23.05 -10.27 -13.99
C SER A 930 -22.31 -9.39 -12.99
N ASN A 931 -20.98 -9.55 -12.89
CA ASN A 931 -20.11 -8.73 -12.06
C ASN A 931 -20.64 -8.56 -10.62
N LEU A 932 -21.07 -9.69 -10.04
CA LEU A 932 -21.53 -9.81 -8.66
C LEU A 932 -20.38 -9.49 -7.72
N GLN A 933 -20.65 -8.65 -6.72
CA GLN A 933 -19.70 -8.28 -5.69
C GLN A 933 -20.45 -8.09 -4.38
N TYR A 934 -20.03 -8.81 -3.33
CA TYR A 934 -20.40 -8.47 -1.96
C TYR A 934 -19.18 -7.94 -1.21
N ARG A 935 -19.41 -7.24 -0.10
CA ARG A 935 -18.38 -6.78 0.85
C ARG A 935 -18.93 -6.79 2.26
N CYS A 936 -18.18 -7.37 3.21
CA CYS A 936 -18.51 -7.26 4.62
C CYS A 936 -18.37 -5.80 5.07
N ASN A 937 -19.44 -5.26 5.64
CA ASN A 937 -19.45 -3.88 6.09
C ASN A 937 -20.48 -3.66 7.20
N ASP A 938 -20.01 -3.53 8.43
CA ASP A 938 -20.85 -3.24 9.59
C ASP A 938 -20.95 -1.76 9.93
N THR A 939 -20.25 -0.90 9.18
CA THR A 939 -20.31 0.54 9.42
C THR A 939 -21.68 1.08 9.02
N VAL A 940 -22.43 1.59 9.99
CA VAL A 940 -23.76 2.16 9.75
C VAL A 940 -23.66 3.46 8.94
N PRO A 941 -24.39 3.60 7.80
CA PRO A 941 -24.36 4.80 6.97
C PRO A 941 -24.77 6.09 7.70
N GLU A 942 -24.14 7.22 7.33
CA GLU A 942 -24.32 8.52 8.00
C GLU A 942 -25.76 9.07 7.93
N ASP A 943 -26.54 8.68 6.93
CA ASP A 943 -27.92 9.13 6.74
C ASP A 943 -28.95 8.39 7.62
N PHE A 944 -28.53 7.33 8.34
CA PHE A 944 -29.36 6.60 9.29
C PHE A 944 -29.82 7.47 10.47
N GLU A 945 -28.91 8.08 11.21
CA GLU A 945 -29.23 8.85 12.42
C GLU A 945 -30.13 10.08 12.17
N PRO A 946 -29.95 10.84 11.07
CA PRO A 946 -30.92 11.84 10.63
C PRO A 946 -32.30 11.27 10.36
N PHE A 947 -32.39 10.15 9.62
CA PHE A 947 -33.67 9.53 9.25
C PHE A 947 -34.40 8.97 10.47
N ARG A 948 -33.69 8.22 11.33
CA ARG A 948 -34.20 7.69 12.60
C ARG A 948 -34.80 8.80 13.47
N ARG A 949 -34.12 9.95 13.56
CA ARG A 949 -34.65 11.12 14.28
C ARG A 949 -35.93 11.66 13.67
N GLN A 950 -36.07 11.70 12.35
CA GLN A 950 -37.31 12.15 11.70
C GLN A 950 -38.48 11.18 11.96
N LEU A 951 -38.19 9.88 11.96
CA LEU A 951 -39.16 8.82 12.22
C LEU A 951 -39.67 8.88 13.68
N LEU A 952 -38.77 9.04 14.65
CA LEU A 952 -39.11 9.26 16.07
C LEU A 952 -39.91 10.56 16.30
N LEU A 953 -39.76 11.55 15.43
CA LEU A 953 -40.52 12.81 15.48
C LEU A 953 -41.86 12.75 14.71
N GLY A 954 -42.22 11.60 14.15
CA GLY A 954 -43.47 11.38 13.40
C GLY A 954 -43.59 12.24 12.13
N ARG A 955 -42.46 12.53 11.47
CA ARG A 955 -42.39 13.39 10.27
C ARG A 955 -42.28 12.64 8.95
N VAL A 956 -42.18 11.31 9.00
CA VAL A 956 -42.06 10.39 7.85
C VAL A 956 -43.13 9.32 7.97
#